data_AF-L7VZH4-F1
#
_entry.id   AF-L7VZH4-F1
#
_cell.length_a   1.000
_cell.length_b   1.000
_cell.length_c   1.000
_cell.angle_alpha   90.00
_cell.angle_beta   90.00
_cell.angle_gamma   90.00
#
_symmetry.space_group_name_H-M   'P 1'
#
loop_
_entity.id
_entity.type
_entity.pdbx_description
1 polymer ?
#
loop_
_entity_poly.entity_id
_entity_poly.type
_entity_poly.pdbx_seq_one_letter_code
_entity_poly.pdbx_strand_id
1 'polypeptide(L)'
;MKDSFGSHGTLVASGESLKIARLDALEKRGYDLSRLPYALKILLENLLRREDGKVVSSEEIEFLCRWDPAATPSREIAFMPARVLLQDFTGVPAVVDLAAMRDAMAAMGGDPNRINPLQPVELVIDHSVQVDEYGSEAALLLNSQKEFERNHERYLFLRWGQKAFRNFRVVPPATGIVHQVNLEYLARVVMQEEGWAYPDTLVGTDSHTTMINGLGVLGWGVGGIEAEAAMLGQPVSMLIPQVVGFRLTGSLPEGATATDLVLTVTQMLRKKGVVGKFVEFFGPGLANLRLADRATIANMAPEYGATCGLFPVDAVALDYLRFTGRSEKSVALAEAYMKEQGLFHSASTPEAVYTDTLALDLGSVEPSLAGPRRPQDRVALHGVKANFLKELPSLVSGKAKAAPAATTVGRWEGEGGGPSPAVVAEAADDHVETTWNGEVCRLRHGSVVIAAITSCTNTSNPSVMLAAGLVAKKAVEKGLRTKPWVKSSLAPGSKVVTDYLREAGLDTFLDQLKFNTVGYGCTTCIGNSGPLPPPIVEVIQEHDLVAVSVLSGNRNFEGRISPDVRANYLASPPLVVAYALAGRIDLDLATEPLGTGRDGQPVFLRDIWPTQAEIEQAVATAVKSEMFRKEYADVFAGDLAWSSLAVPEGETFAWQSDSTYVRKPPYFDGMTLAPKPLRDIAGARCLAVLGDSITTDHISPAGSIKKASPAGRYLEAHGCAAADFNSYGSRRGNHEVMVRGTFANVRIRNRMTPEIEGGATVHLPDATPMSIYDAAEKYAAEGVPLVVLAGKEYGSGSSRDWAAKGPALQGVRAVVAESYERIHRSNLIGMGIVPLEFPAGESAASLGLTGFETFAIRGLAAALERGFTAGLEVEVEAERAEGGRVRFAARVRLDTPQEVEYYRHGGILQYVLRQLLAS
;
A
#
# COMPACT_ATOMS: atom_id res chain seq x y z
N MET A 1 -9.20 -3.17 33.96
CA MET A 1 -7.81 -2.75 33.70
C MET A 1 -7.06 -2.79 35.02
N LYS A 2 -5.89 -3.44 35.04
CA LYS A 2 -4.94 -3.32 36.14
C LYS A 2 -4.26 -1.95 36.04
N ASP A 3 -3.60 -1.54 37.11
CA ASP A 3 -2.75 -0.35 37.13
C ASP A 3 -1.57 -0.62 38.05
N SER A 4 -0.74 -1.59 37.65
CA SER A 4 0.38 -2.07 38.46
C SER A 4 1.42 -0.97 38.71
N PHE A 5 1.41 0.07 37.88
CA PHE A 5 2.33 1.20 37.93
C PHE A 5 1.79 2.43 38.68
N GLY A 6 0.49 2.48 39.00
CA GLY A 6 -0.14 3.69 39.57
C GLY A 6 -0.11 4.86 38.58
N SER A 7 -0.27 4.53 37.30
CA SER A 7 -0.14 5.43 36.16
C SER A 7 -1.40 6.22 35.84
N HIS A 8 -2.57 5.76 36.30
CA HIS A 8 -3.81 6.44 36.02
C HIS A 8 -3.86 7.80 36.73
N GLY A 9 -4.00 8.86 35.95
CA GLY A 9 -4.12 10.22 36.45
C GLY A 9 -5.16 11.02 35.67
N THR A 10 -5.22 12.31 35.98
CA THR A 10 -6.12 13.26 35.33
C THR A 10 -5.32 14.33 34.61
N LEU A 11 -5.77 14.69 33.40
CA LEU A 11 -5.35 15.85 32.64
C LEU A 11 -6.53 16.84 32.60
N VAL A 12 -6.26 18.10 32.93
CA VAL A 12 -7.24 19.18 32.72
C VAL A 12 -6.82 19.96 31.49
N ALA A 13 -7.60 19.87 30.42
CA ALA A 13 -7.33 20.56 29.17
C ALA A 13 -8.64 21.09 28.59
N SER A 14 -8.62 22.34 28.11
CA SER A 14 -9.78 22.98 27.47
C SER A 14 -11.08 22.93 28.28
N GLY A 15 -10.98 23.04 29.61
CA GLY A 15 -12.12 23.01 30.54
C GLY A 15 -12.68 21.61 30.81
N GLU A 16 -12.07 20.55 30.28
CA GLU A 16 -12.46 19.16 30.53
C GLU A 16 -11.43 18.44 31.39
N SER A 17 -11.93 17.50 32.20
CA SER A 17 -11.12 16.61 33.02
C SER A 17 -11.12 15.23 32.38
N LEU A 18 -9.96 14.79 31.89
CA LEU A 18 -9.78 13.55 31.14
C LEU A 18 -8.84 12.61 31.89
N LYS A 19 -9.14 11.32 31.87
CA LYS A 19 -8.26 10.29 32.42
C LYS A 19 -7.11 10.01 31.45
N ILE A 20 -5.90 9.85 31.97
CA ILE A 20 -4.70 9.52 31.19
C ILE A 20 -3.89 8.43 31.89
N ALA A 21 -3.11 7.65 31.13
CA ALA A 21 -2.08 6.77 31.67
C ALA A 21 -0.73 7.50 31.58
N ARG A 22 -0.21 8.00 32.71
CA ARG A 22 0.96 8.88 32.75
C ARG A 22 2.26 8.09 32.59
N LEU A 23 3.06 8.44 31.58
CA LEU A 23 4.41 7.90 31.42
C LEU A 23 5.34 8.31 32.58
N ASP A 24 5.10 9.47 33.21
CA ASP A 24 5.87 9.96 34.37
C ASP A 24 5.82 9.01 35.58
N ALA A 25 4.82 8.13 35.66
CA ALA A 25 4.68 7.15 36.73
C ALA A 25 5.77 6.07 36.65
N LEU A 26 6.26 5.78 35.43
CA LEU A 26 7.37 4.88 35.19
C LEU A 26 8.71 5.55 35.55
N GLU A 27 8.87 6.85 35.23
CA GLU A 27 10.06 7.62 35.63
C GLU A 27 10.19 7.71 37.15
N LYS A 28 9.08 7.91 37.87
CA LYS A 28 9.04 7.87 39.35
C LYS A 28 9.46 6.52 39.93
N ARG A 29 9.46 5.45 39.14
CA ARG A 29 9.95 4.11 39.51
C ARG A 29 11.39 3.84 39.07
N GLY A 30 12.06 4.83 38.48
CA GLY A 30 13.47 4.77 38.11
C GLY A 30 13.75 4.34 36.67
N TYR A 31 12.74 4.27 35.80
CA TYR A 31 12.95 4.06 34.36
C TYR A 31 13.29 5.38 33.67
N ASP A 32 14.38 5.44 32.91
CA ASP A 32 14.72 6.62 32.10
C ASP A 32 14.00 6.58 30.75
N LEU A 33 12.92 7.33 30.63
CA LEU A 33 12.16 7.46 29.37
C LEU A 33 12.61 8.67 28.55
N SER A 34 13.46 9.54 29.09
CA SER A 34 13.80 10.83 28.48
C SER A 34 14.47 10.68 27.12
N ARG A 35 15.25 9.60 26.94
CA ARG A 35 15.98 9.28 25.71
C ARG A 35 15.36 8.15 24.89
N LEU A 36 14.16 7.68 25.25
CA LEU A 36 13.43 6.69 24.47
C LEU A 36 12.87 7.36 23.19
N PRO A 37 12.97 6.73 22.01
CA PRO A 37 12.33 7.23 20.78
C PRO A 37 10.83 7.48 20.98
N TYR A 38 10.29 8.52 20.32
CA TYR A 38 8.88 8.90 20.42
C TYR A 38 7.95 7.75 20.03
N ALA A 39 8.30 7.00 18.98
CA ALA A 39 7.51 5.86 18.55
C ALA A 39 7.37 4.80 19.66
N LEU A 40 8.43 4.54 20.42
CA LEU A 40 8.40 3.59 21.54
C LEU A 40 7.67 4.15 22.76
N LYS A 41 7.73 5.46 23.02
CA LYS A 41 6.89 6.12 24.05
C LYS A 41 5.40 5.98 23.75
N ILE A 42 4.99 6.09 22.48
CA ILE A 42 3.59 5.87 22.05
C ILE A 42 3.18 4.41 22.27
N LEU A 43 4.03 3.44 21.92
CA LEU A 43 3.77 2.03 22.22
C LEU A 43 3.70 1.77 23.74
N LEU A 44 4.55 2.43 24.52
CA LEU A 44 4.56 2.30 25.98
C LEU A 44 3.29 2.86 26.62
N GLU A 45 2.78 4.01 26.16
CA GLU A 45 1.47 4.54 26.57
C GLU A 45 0.36 3.51 26.30
N ASN A 46 0.40 2.90 25.11
CA ASN A 46 -0.61 1.94 24.69
C ASN A 46 -0.66 0.73 25.64
N LEU A 47 0.51 0.14 25.93
CA LEU A 47 0.61 -0.99 26.85
C LEU A 47 0.18 -0.59 28.27
N LEU A 48 0.63 0.57 28.75
CA LEU A 48 0.33 1.06 30.09
C LEU A 48 -1.18 1.27 30.28
N ARG A 49 -1.86 1.88 29.32
CA ARG A 49 -3.32 2.09 29.36
C ARG A 49 -4.11 0.79 29.21
N ARG A 50 -3.57 -0.22 28.52
CA ARG A 50 -4.27 -1.47 28.19
C ARG A 50 -3.92 -2.63 29.13
N GLU A 51 -3.18 -2.41 30.21
CA GLU A 51 -2.79 -3.46 31.17
C GLU A 51 -4.02 -4.22 31.71
N ASP A 52 -4.03 -5.53 31.53
CA ASP A 52 -5.08 -6.43 32.04
C ASP A 52 -4.50 -7.70 32.71
N GLY A 53 -3.21 -7.96 32.56
CA GLY A 53 -2.52 -9.15 33.06
C GLY A 53 -2.83 -10.43 32.29
N LYS A 54 -3.45 -10.33 31.11
CA LYS A 54 -3.74 -11.44 30.19
C LYS A 54 -3.17 -11.16 28.81
N VAL A 55 -3.67 -10.11 28.15
CA VAL A 55 -3.24 -9.66 26.82
C VAL A 55 -2.05 -8.71 26.95
N VAL A 56 -2.08 -7.83 27.94
CA VAL A 56 -0.96 -6.94 28.27
C VAL A 56 -0.57 -7.12 29.73
N SER A 57 0.66 -7.55 29.94
CA SER A 57 1.28 -7.82 31.23
C SER A 57 2.17 -6.67 31.70
N SER A 58 2.37 -6.55 33.01
CA SER A 58 3.34 -5.61 33.58
C SER A 58 4.76 -5.90 33.11
N GLU A 59 5.09 -7.16 32.82
CA GLU A 59 6.42 -7.56 32.34
C GLU A 59 6.73 -7.02 30.94
N GLU A 60 5.74 -6.98 30.04
CA GLU A 60 5.90 -6.37 28.71
C GLU A 60 6.14 -4.86 28.81
N ILE A 61 5.43 -4.18 29.72
CA ILE A 61 5.62 -2.75 29.99
C ILE A 61 7.05 -2.51 30.50
N GLU A 62 7.49 -3.25 31.53
CA GLU A 62 8.86 -3.11 32.06
C GLU A 62 9.94 -3.42 31.03
N PHE A 63 9.71 -4.41 30.16
CA PHE A 63 10.65 -4.77 29.11
C PHE A 63 10.82 -3.61 28.12
N LEU A 64 9.73 -2.98 27.70
CA LEU A 64 9.81 -1.82 26.80
C LEU A 64 10.45 -0.59 27.48
N CYS A 65 10.24 -0.39 28.79
CA CYS A 65 10.96 0.64 29.55
C CYS A 65 12.48 0.44 29.56
N ARG A 66 12.94 -0.82 29.46
CA ARG A 66 14.36 -1.20 29.43
C ARG A 66 14.84 -1.51 28.01
N TRP A 67 14.18 -0.96 26.99
CA TRP A 67 14.53 -1.22 25.59
C TRP A 67 16.01 -0.92 25.33
N ASP A 68 16.71 -1.96 24.85
CA ASP A 68 18.12 -1.87 24.49
C ASP A 68 18.25 -1.63 22.97
N PRO A 69 18.77 -0.47 22.53
CA PRO A 69 18.96 -0.16 21.11
C PRO A 69 19.88 -1.16 20.39
N ALA A 70 20.80 -1.82 21.09
CA ALA A 70 21.74 -2.78 20.51
C ALA A 70 21.18 -4.21 20.42
N ALA A 71 20.05 -4.48 21.08
CA ALA A 71 19.47 -5.81 21.10
C ALA A 71 18.77 -6.18 19.79
N THR A 72 18.82 -7.47 19.45
CA THR A 72 17.98 -8.03 18.38
C THR A 72 16.53 -8.14 18.88
N PRO A 73 15.54 -7.67 18.10
CA PRO A 73 14.12 -7.86 18.43
C PRO A 73 13.81 -9.33 18.70
N SER A 74 13.32 -9.61 19.91
CA SER A 74 13.06 -10.98 20.38
C SER A 74 11.77 -11.11 21.17
N ARG A 75 11.14 -9.99 21.50
CA ARG A 75 9.91 -9.96 22.30
C ARG A 75 8.81 -9.24 21.54
N GLU A 76 7.64 -9.85 21.55
CA GLU A 76 6.43 -9.28 20.98
C GLU A 76 5.64 -8.50 22.03
N ILE A 77 4.80 -7.60 21.53
CA ILE A 77 3.83 -6.84 22.30
C ILE A 77 2.47 -6.90 21.63
N ALA A 78 1.42 -6.84 22.45
CA ALA A 78 0.04 -6.71 22.01
C ALA A 78 -0.33 -5.23 21.83
N PHE A 79 -0.26 -4.72 20.61
CA PHE A 79 -0.60 -3.33 20.29
C PHE A 79 -2.08 -3.18 19.95
N MET A 80 -2.79 -2.26 20.63
CA MET A 80 -4.20 -1.98 20.38
C MET A 80 -4.35 -0.61 19.70
N PRO A 81 -4.51 -0.54 18.37
CA PRO A 81 -4.63 0.75 17.67
C PRO A 81 -5.86 1.52 18.15
N ALA A 82 -5.82 2.85 18.10
CA ALA A 82 -6.95 3.68 18.51
C ALA A 82 -8.10 3.68 17.49
N ARG A 83 -7.80 3.44 16.21
CA ARG A 83 -8.77 3.37 15.12
C ARG A 83 -8.25 2.55 13.95
N VAL A 84 -9.13 2.26 12.99
CA VAL A 84 -8.79 1.54 11.75
C VAL A 84 -9.18 2.37 10.53
N LEU A 85 -8.29 2.44 9.54
CA LEU A 85 -8.51 3.14 8.28
C LEU A 85 -8.64 2.16 7.11
N LEU A 86 -9.67 2.33 6.29
CA LEU A 86 -9.95 1.48 5.14
C LEU A 86 -10.05 2.32 3.85
N GLN A 87 -9.81 1.65 2.73
CA GLN A 87 -10.17 2.10 1.40
C GLN A 87 -11.06 1.07 0.71
N ASP A 88 -11.78 1.40 -0.35
CA ASP A 88 -12.87 0.56 -0.87
C ASP A 88 -12.47 -0.81 -1.46
N PHE A 89 -11.27 -0.99 -2.01
CA PHE A 89 -10.79 -2.31 -2.48
C PHE A 89 -10.55 -3.30 -1.33
N THR A 90 -10.17 -2.86 -0.14
CA THR A 90 -9.97 -3.73 1.04
C THR A 90 -11.10 -3.62 2.05
N GLY A 91 -11.85 -2.53 2.02
CA GLY A 91 -12.99 -2.30 2.88
C GLY A 91 -14.22 -3.09 2.46
N VAL A 92 -14.45 -3.29 1.16
CA VAL A 92 -15.54 -4.18 0.69
C VAL A 92 -15.38 -5.60 1.26
N PRO A 93 -14.24 -6.31 1.09
CA PRO A 93 -14.09 -7.64 1.70
C PRO A 93 -14.17 -7.61 3.23
N ALA A 94 -13.65 -6.57 3.90
CA ALA A 94 -13.78 -6.47 5.36
C ALA A 94 -15.25 -6.36 5.83
N VAL A 95 -16.07 -5.56 5.14
CA VAL A 95 -17.50 -5.44 5.45
C VAL A 95 -18.26 -6.74 5.07
N VAL A 96 -17.84 -7.44 4.01
CA VAL A 96 -18.37 -8.79 3.66
C VAL A 96 -18.10 -9.78 4.78
N ASP A 97 -16.90 -9.77 5.36
CA ASP A 97 -16.53 -10.67 6.44
C ASP A 97 -17.34 -10.38 7.71
N LEU A 98 -17.51 -9.11 8.08
CA LEU A 98 -18.38 -8.72 9.19
C LEU A 98 -19.85 -9.12 8.96
N ALA A 99 -20.36 -8.96 7.73
CA ALA A 99 -21.71 -9.39 7.37
C ALA A 99 -21.86 -10.92 7.46
N ALA A 100 -20.88 -11.68 6.98
CA ALA A 100 -20.85 -13.13 7.08
C ALA A 100 -20.73 -13.62 8.53
N MET A 101 -19.97 -12.91 9.37
CA MET A 101 -19.90 -13.17 10.82
C MET A 101 -21.23 -12.92 11.50
N ARG A 102 -22.01 -11.89 11.11
CA ARG A 102 -23.37 -11.66 11.63
C ARG A 102 -24.32 -12.81 11.30
N ASP A 103 -24.28 -13.28 10.06
CA ASP A 103 -25.05 -14.47 9.66
C ASP A 103 -24.66 -15.70 10.47
N ALA A 104 -23.36 -15.92 10.68
CA ALA A 104 -22.86 -17.05 11.45
C ALA A 104 -23.25 -16.94 12.94
N MET A 105 -23.16 -15.74 13.52
CA MET A 105 -23.63 -15.44 14.87
C MET A 105 -25.12 -15.77 15.03
N ALA A 106 -25.96 -15.33 14.08
CA ALA A 106 -27.38 -15.64 14.07
C ALA A 106 -27.65 -17.15 13.95
N ALA A 107 -26.97 -17.83 13.01
CA ALA A 107 -27.14 -19.27 12.76
C ALA A 107 -26.72 -20.12 13.98
N MET A 108 -25.78 -19.62 14.78
CA MET A 108 -25.33 -20.25 16.03
C MET A 108 -26.16 -19.83 17.27
N GLY A 109 -27.23 -19.05 17.09
CA GLY A 109 -28.15 -18.64 18.15
C GLY A 109 -27.69 -17.46 19.01
N GLY A 110 -26.64 -16.73 18.59
CA GLY A 110 -26.17 -15.52 19.25
C GLY A 110 -26.77 -14.24 18.65
N ASP A 111 -26.48 -13.09 19.27
CA ASP A 111 -26.92 -11.76 18.82
C ASP A 111 -25.98 -11.19 17.74
N PRO A 112 -26.44 -11.01 16.48
CA PRO A 112 -25.64 -10.44 15.40
C PRO A 112 -25.06 -9.05 15.69
N ASN A 113 -25.72 -8.24 16.51
CA ASN A 113 -25.28 -6.87 16.81
C ASN A 113 -23.99 -6.80 17.64
N ARG A 114 -23.54 -7.94 18.15
CA ARG A 114 -22.25 -8.09 18.84
C ARG A 114 -21.08 -8.13 17.86
N ILE A 115 -21.33 -8.52 16.61
CA ILE A 115 -20.38 -8.31 15.52
C ILE A 115 -20.46 -6.84 15.11
N ASN A 116 -19.60 -6.05 15.72
CA ASN A 116 -19.51 -4.61 15.49
C ASN A 116 -18.10 -4.10 15.77
N PRO A 117 -17.58 -3.13 14.98
CA PRO A 117 -16.34 -2.45 15.34
C PRO A 117 -16.40 -1.81 16.74
N LEU A 118 -15.43 -2.12 17.59
CA LEU A 118 -15.31 -1.60 18.95
C LEU A 118 -14.64 -0.24 19.01
N GLN A 119 -13.86 0.10 17.97
CA GLN A 119 -13.16 1.38 17.83
C GLN A 119 -13.60 2.07 16.53
N PRO A 120 -13.31 3.37 16.35
CA PRO A 120 -13.61 4.07 15.10
C PRO A 120 -13.00 3.36 13.88
N VAL A 121 -13.82 3.17 12.86
CA VAL A 121 -13.42 2.64 11.56
C VAL A 121 -13.89 3.60 10.48
N GLU A 122 -12.94 4.15 9.75
CA GLU A 122 -13.24 5.09 8.67
C GLU A 122 -12.79 4.51 7.33
N LEU A 123 -13.72 4.42 6.38
CA LEU A 123 -13.47 3.97 5.02
C LEU A 123 -13.54 5.15 4.07
N VAL A 124 -12.59 5.28 3.15
CA VAL A 124 -12.64 6.27 2.06
C VAL A 124 -12.75 5.57 0.71
N ILE A 125 -13.71 5.98 -0.12
CA ILE A 125 -13.88 5.42 -1.47
C ILE A 125 -13.04 6.23 -2.47
N ASP A 126 -11.93 5.66 -2.91
CA ASP A 126 -10.92 6.35 -3.74
C ASP A 126 -10.21 5.44 -4.77
N HIS A 127 -10.39 4.11 -4.70
CA HIS A 127 -9.80 3.13 -5.62
C HIS A 127 -10.72 2.74 -6.79
N SER A 128 -11.90 3.34 -6.87
CA SER A 128 -12.94 2.97 -7.85
C SER A 128 -12.88 3.77 -9.14
N VAL A 129 -12.56 5.07 -9.07
CA VAL A 129 -12.43 5.95 -10.23
C VAL A 129 -11.25 5.54 -11.13
N GLN A 130 -11.48 5.60 -12.44
CA GLN A 130 -10.47 5.35 -13.48
C GLN A 130 -10.38 6.55 -14.42
N VAL A 131 -9.21 6.75 -15.03
CA VAL A 131 -9.01 7.82 -16.02
C VAL A 131 -9.48 7.34 -17.40
N ASP A 132 -10.78 7.08 -17.55
CA ASP A 132 -11.36 6.67 -18.83
C ASP A 132 -11.29 7.81 -19.86
N GLU A 133 -11.65 9.02 -19.44
CA GLU A 133 -11.58 10.27 -20.19
C GLU A 133 -10.53 11.21 -19.56
N TYR A 134 -9.92 12.07 -20.38
CA TYR A 134 -8.83 12.97 -19.96
C TYR A 134 -8.73 14.20 -20.89
N GLY A 135 -7.91 15.19 -20.50
CA GLY A 135 -7.57 16.35 -21.36
C GLY A 135 -8.75 17.24 -21.78
N SER A 136 -9.87 17.16 -21.06
CA SER A 136 -11.05 17.99 -21.29
C SER A 136 -11.79 18.30 -19.98
N GLU A 137 -12.58 19.38 -19.97
CA GLU A 137 -13.44 19.76 -18.84
C GLU A 137 -14.50 18.69 -18.53
N ALA A 138 -14.90 17.89 -19.52
CA ALA A 138 -15.87 16.81 -19.35
C ALA A 138 -15.31 15.58 -18.62
N ALA A 139 -13.98 15.45 -18.52
CA ALA A 139 -13.34 14.25 -18.01
C ALA A 139 -13.80 13.86 -16.59
N LEU A 140 -13.86 14.84 -15.66
CA LEU A 140 -14.32 14.60 -14.29
C LEU A 140 -15.73 14.00 -14.25
N LEU A 141 -16.66 14.58 -15.02
CA LEU A 141 -18.06 14.14 -15.05
C LEU A 141 -18.17 12.73 -15.64
N LEU A 142 -17.55 12.49 -16.79
CA LEU A 142 -17.62 11.21 -17.51
C LEU A 142 -16.97 10.07 -16.72
N ASN A 143 -15.83 10.34 -16.06
CA ASN A 143 -15.18 9.35 -15.20
C ASN A 143 -16.01 9.04 -13.96
N SER A 144 -16.63 10.06 -13.34
CA SER A 144 -17.51 9.86 -12.17
C SER A 144 -18.77 9.07 -12.54
N GLN A 145 -19.37 9.33 -13.70
CA GLN A 145 -20.52 8.57 -14.20
C GLN A 145 -20.16 7.10 -14.42
N LYS A 146 -19.08 6.82 -15.14
CA LYS A 146 -18.57 5.45 -15.36
C LYS A 146 -18.21 4.76 -14.03
N GLU A 147 -17.64 5.49 -13.09
CA GLU A 147 -17.34 4.97 -11.75
C GLU A 147 -18.61 4.51 -11.03
N PHE A 148 -19.66 5.34 -10.99
CA PHE A 148 -20.93 4.97 -10.35
C PHE A 148 -21.61 3.79 -11.07
N GLU A 149 -21.65 3.80 -12.39
CA GLU A 149 -22.21 2.70 -13.20
C GLU A 149 -21.53 1.36 -12.88
N ARG A 150 -20.20 1.34 -12.84
CA ARG A 150 -19.40 0.12 -12.60
C ARG A 150 -19.40 -0.36 -11.15
N ASN A 151 -19.72 0.50 -10.20
CA ASN A 151 -19.54 0.21 -8.77
C ASN A 151 -20.81 0.36 -7.92
N HIS A 152 -21.97 0.56 -8.56
CA HIS A 152 -23.27 0.73 -7.90
C HIS A 152 -23.52 -0.28 -6.78
N GLU A 153 -23.32 -1.57 -7.05
CA GLU A 153 -23.56 -2.63 -6.06
C GLU A 153 -22.60 -2.55 -4.86
N ARG A 154 -21.31 -2.27 -5.11
CA ARG A 154 -20.31 -2.09 -4.05
C ARG A 154 -20.65 -0.88 -3.17
N TYR A 155 -21.12 0.20 -3.78
CA TYR A 155 -21.48 1.42 -3.07
C TYR A 155 -22.74 1.22 -2.22
N LEU A 156 -23.75 0.55 -2.76
CA LEU A 156 -24.94 0.14 -2.01
C LEU A 156 -24.55 -0.72 -0.80
N PHE A 157 -23.62 -1.67 -0.99
CA PHE A 157 -23.13 -2.53 0.09
C PHE A 157 -22.37 -1.75 1.18
N LEU A 158 -21.46 -0.85 0.81
CA LEU A 158 -20.74 -0.02 1.78
C LEU A 158 -21.67 0.94 2.52
N ARG A 159 -22.68 1.47 1.83
CA ARG A 159 -23.70 2.34 2.44
C ARG A 159 -24.62 1.57 3.39
N TRP A 160 -24.93 0.30 3.09
CA TRP A 160 -25.54 -0.61 4.06
C TRP A 160 -24.65 -0.78 5.28
N GLY A 161 -23.36 -1.06 5.09
CA GLY A 161 -22.39 -1.19 6.19
C GLY A 161 -22.37 0.02 7.11
N GLN A 162 -22.37 1.24 6.55
CA GLN A 162 -22.44 2.49 7.31
C GLN A 162 -23.68 2.59 8.22
N LYS A 163 -24.82 2.05 7.79
CA LYS A 163 -26.04 2.03 8.62
C LYS A 163 -26.04 0.86 9.61
N ALA A 164 -25.50 -0.28 9.21
CA ALA A 164 -25.58 -1.53 9.95
C ALA A 164 -24.58 -1.64 11.11
N PHE A 165 -23.41 -0.99 11.00
CA PHE A 165 -22.35 -1.06 12.01
C PHE A 165 -22.16 0.28 12.73
N ARG A 166 -22.18 0.26 14.06
CA ARG A 166 -21.74 1.41 14.89
C ARG A 166 -20.24 1.61 14.70
N ASN A 167 -19.77 2.84 14.90
CA ASN A 167 -18.36 3.25 14.75
C ASN A 167 -17.80 3.11 13.32
N PHE A 168 -18.60 2.71 12.34
CA PHE A 168 -18.19 2.62 10.95
C PHE A 168 -18.68 3.82 10.15
N ARG A 169 -17.78 4.56 9.51
CA ARG A 169 -18.09 5.72 8.67
C ARG A 169 -17.49 5.56 7.29
N VAL A 170 -18.22 5.99 6.27
CA VAL A 170 -17.79 5.96 4.88
C VAL A 170 -17.71 7.38 4.33
N VAL A 171 -16.52 7.78 3.92
CA VAL A 171 -16.30 8.95 3.07
C VAL A 171 -16.65 8.53 1.63
N PRO A 172 -17.66 9.17 1.01
CA PRO A 172 -18.21 8.79 -0.28
C PRO A 172 -17.25 9.09 -1.44
N PRO A 173 -17.55 8.56 -2.65
CA PRO A 173 -16.73 8.78 -3.84
C PRO A 173 -16.59 10.27 -4.17
N ALA A 174 -15.60 10.59 -5.00
CA ALA A 174 -15.31 11.96 -5.47
C ALA A 174 -15.07 13.00 -4.34
N THR A 175 -14.66 12.56 -3.15
CA THR A 175 -14.32 13.44 -2.01
C THR A 175 -12.80 13.67 -1.91
N GLY A 176 -12.02 12.60 -2.04
CA GLY A 176 -10.56 12.64 -1.89
C GLY A 176 -9.95 11.25 -1.72
N ILE A 177 -8.62 11.21 -1.59
CA ILE A 177 -7.82 10.00 -1.38
C ILE A 177 -7.65 9.76 0.11
N VAL A 178 -7.73 8.49 0.53
CA VAL A 178 -7.77 8.01 1.92
C VAL A 178 -6.75 8.69 2.83
N HIS A 179 -5.48 8.80 2.39
CA HIS A 179 -4.41 9.35 3.23
C HIS A 179 -4.43 10.87 3.33
N GLN A 180 -4.85 11.56 2.26
CA GLN A 180 -5.00 13.02 2.29
C GLN A 180 -6.20 13.43 3.13
N VAL A 181 -7.34 12.74 2.97
CA VAL A 181 -8.52 12.93 3.84
C VAL A 181 -8.19 12.59 5.30
N ASN A 182 -7.35 11.57 5.54
CA ASN A 182 -6.87 11.24 6.88
C ASN A 182 -6.05 12.40 7.49
N LEU A 183 -5.09 12.94 6.74
CA LEU A 183 -4.24 14.04 7.19
C LEU A 183 -5.05 15.34 7.41
N GLU A 184 -5.89 15.71 6.44
CA GLU A 184 -6.62 16.97 6.41
C GLU A 184 -7.87 16.98 7.29
N TYR A 185 -8.44 15.81 7.61
CA TYR A 185 -9.67 15.73 8.39
C TYR A 185 -9.67 14.65 9.48
N LEU A 186 -9.50 13.36 9.15
CA LEU A 186 -9.82 12.26 10.08
C LEU A 186 -8.86 12.11 11.26
N ALA A 187 -7.60 12.53 11.15
CA ALA A 187 -6.64 12.39 12.23
C ALA A 187 -6.94 13.33 13.41
N ARG A 188 -6.81 12.80 14.64
CA ARG A 188 -7.11 13.54 15.87
C ARG A 188 -5.87 13.95 16.64
N VAL A 189 -4.72 13.29 16.42
CA VAL A 189 -3.47 13.41 17.21
C VAL A 189 -3.62 12.93 18.66
N VAL A 190 -4.68 13.35 19.36
CA VAL A 190 -5.10 12.82 20.66
C VAL A 190 -6.56 12.41 20.57
N MET A 191 -6.81 11.15 20.90
CA MET A 191 -8.13 10.55 20.97
C MET A 191 -8.81 10.93 22.27
N GLN A 192 -10.12 11.08 22.23
CA GLN A 192 -10.97 11.27 23.41
C GLN A 192 -12.13 10.26 23.35
N GLU A 193 -12.11 9.27 24.24
CA GLU A 193 -13.09 8.18 24.26
C GLU A 193 -13.36 7.74 25.69
N GLU A 194 -14.63 7.58 26.07
CA GLU A 194 -15.06 7.13 27.41
C GLU A 194 -14.38 7.88 28.59
N GLY A 195 -14.14 9.19 28.41
CA GLY A 195 -13.48 10.04 29.41
C GLY A 195 -11.96 9.91 29.46
N TRP A 196 -11.34 9.11 28.60
CA TRP A 196 -9.89 9.01 28.44
C TRP A 196 -9.34 9.94 27.36
N ALA A 197 -8.10 10.37 27.53
CA ALA A 197 -7.26 10.92 26.46
C ALA A 197 -6.03 10.04 26.25
N TYR A 198 -5.67 9.78 24.99
CA TYR A 198 -4.53 8.96 24.59
C TYR A 198 -4.08 9.29 23.16
N PRO A 199 -2.87 8.91 22.71
CA PRO A 199 -2.41 9.22 21.36
C PRO A 199 -3.32 8.60 20.29
N ASP A 200 -3.57 9.35 19.22
CA ASP A 200 -4.11 8.78 17.99
C ASP A 200 -3.08 7.80 17.41
N THR A 201 -3.52 6.57 17.18
CA THR A 201 -2.76 5.53 16.51
C THR A 201 -3.68 4.71 15.62
N LEU A 202 -3.16 4.20 14.51
CA LEU A 202 -3.98 3.40 13.60
C LEU A 202 -3.22 2.32 12.87
N VAL A 203 -3.97 1.30 12.49
CA VAL A 203 -3.61 0.44 11.37
C VAL A 203 -4.56 0.71 10.22
N GLY A 204 -4.06 0.60 8.99
CA GLY A 204 -4.91 0.76 7.81
C GLY A 204 -4.72 -0.36 6.81
N THR A 205 -5.75 -0.67 6.03
CA THR A 205 -5.68 -1.70 4.98
C THR A 205 -5.07 -1.17 3.67
N ASP A 206 -4.20 -0.16 3.80
CA ASP A 206 -3.35 0.37 2.74
C ASP A 206 -1.94 0.60 3.28
N SER A 207 -0.92 0.25 2.50
CA SER A 207 0.48 0.34 2.93
C SER A 207 0.93 1.76 3.27
N HIS A 208 0.40 2.77 2.57
CA HIS A 208 0.81 4.17 2.75
C HIS A 208 0.04 4.88 3.86
N THR A 209 -0.70 4.14 4.70
CA THR A 209 -1.24 4.64 5.98
C THR A 209 -0.14 5.33 6.80
N THR A 210 1.11 4.95 6.57
CA THR A 210 2.29 5.57 7.14
C THR A 210 2.43 7.07 6.86
N MET A 211 1.75 7.63 5.86
CA MET A 211 1.72 9.06 5.57
C MET A 211 1.34 9.91 6.79
N ILE A 212 0.46 9.39 7.65
CA ILE A 212 -0.01 10.10 8.84
C ILE A 212 1.06 10.26 9.92
N ASN A 213 2.14 9.47 9.86
CA ASN A 213 3.27 9.61 10.77
C ASN A 213 3.99 10.96 10.60
N GLY A 214 3.81 11.66 9.47
CA GLY A 214 4.27 13.04 9.29
C GLY A 214 3.60 14.05 10.22
N LEU A 215 2.42 13.71 10.76
CA LEU A 215 1.66 14.48 11.76
C LEU A 215 1.93 13.99 13.21
N GLY A 216 2.83 13.02 13.40
CA GLY A 216 3.13 12.43 14.71
C GLY A 216 2.11 11.42 15.22
N VAL A 217 1.19 10.98 14.36
CA VAL A 217 0.26 9.87 14.62
C VAL A 217 0.93 8.58 14.19
N LEU A 218 1.16 7.67 15.14
CA LEU A 218 1.79 6.38 14.83
C LEU A 218 0.81 5.46 14.09
N GLY A 219 1.10 5.15 12.83
CA GLY A 219 0.29 4.21 12.07
C GLY A 219 0.97 3.62 10.84
N TRP A 220 0.49 2.44 10.43
CA TRP A 220 1.07 1.67 9.33
C TRP A 220 0.05 0.77 8.63
N GLY A 221 0.45 0.22 7.49
CA GLY A 221 -0.38 -0.70 6.72
C GLY A 221 -0.38 -2.13 7.26
N VAL A 222 -1.56 -2.75 7.30
CA VAL A 222 -1.80 -4.14 7.69
C VAL A 222 -2.69 -4.86 6.68
N GLY A 223 -2.81 -6.18 6.80
CA GLY A 223 -3.77 -6.98 6.01
C GLY A 223 -5.22 -6.72 6.42
N GLY A 224 -6.17 -7.00 5.52
CA GLY A 224 -7.61 -6.91 5.80
C GLY A 224 -8.02 -7.70 7.05
N ILE A 225 -7.54 -8.94 7.16
CA ILE A 225 -7.82 -9.85 8.27
C ILE A 225 -7.32 -9.30 9.63
N GLU A 226 -6.10 -8.74 9.65
CA GLU A 226 -5.52 -8.15 10.86
C GLU A 226 -6.27 -6.87 11.26
N ALA A 227 -6.68 -6.07 10.27
CA ALA A 227 -7.54 -4.90 10.50
C ALA A 227 -8.92 -5.29 11.04
N GLU A 228 -9.59 -6.30 10.47
CA GLU A 228 -10.89 -6.81 10.92
C GLU A 228 -10.81 -7.31 12.37
N ALA A 229 -9.77 -8.05 12.71
CA ALA A 229 -9.54 -8.51 14.08
C ALA A 229 -9.33 -7.33 15.03
N ALA A 230 -8.53 -6.34 14.62
CA ALA A 230 -8.36 -5.11 15.39
C ALA A 230 -9.71 -4.41 15.61
N MET A 231 -10.55 -4.26 14.57
CA MET A 231 -11.89 -3.68 14.70
C MET A 231 -12.74 -4.40 15.75
N LEU A 232 -12.56 -5.71 15.91
CA LEU A 232 -13.28 -6.53 16.89
C LEU A 232 -12.56 -6.66 18.24
N GLY A 233 -11.57 -5.81 18.51
CA GLY A 233 -10.89 -5.69 19.81
C GLY A 233 -9.69 -6.60 20.00
N GLN A 234 -9.25 -7.33 18.97
CA GLN A 234 -8.01 -8.11 19.06
C GLN A 234 -6.78 -7.21 18.94
N PRO A 235 -5.71 -7.49 19.68
CA PRO A 235 -4.46 -6.78 19.50
C PRO A 235 -3.78 -7.17 18.18
N VAL A 236 -3.03 -6.21 17.63
CA VAL A 236 -2.03 -6.43 16.59
C VAL A 236 -0.75 -6.90 17.29
N SER A 237 -0.31 -8.13 17.00
CA SER A 237 0.96 -8.62 17.52
C SER A 237 2.12 -8.07 16.71
N MET A 238 3.15 -7.57 17.39
CA MET A 238 4.38 -7.12 16.74
C MET A 238 5.59 -7.29 17.64
N LEU A 239 6.75 -7.59 17.03
CA LEU A 239 8.03 -7.48 17.71
C LEU A 239 8.29 -6.01 18.10
N ILE A 240 8.87 -5.80 19.28
CA ILE A 240 9.36 -4.47 19.67
C ILE A 240 10.44 -4.06 18.65
N PRO A 241 10.21 -3.00 17.88
CA PRO A 241 11.03 -2.70 16.73
C PRO A 241 12.37 -2.08 17.16
N GLN A 242 13.40 -2.34 16.36
CA GLN A 242 14.56 -1.43 16.33
C GLN A 242 14.14 -0.09 15.73
N VAL A 243 14.76 1.01 16.19
CA VAL A 243 14.45 2.36 15.70
C VAL A 243 15.71 2.99 15.10
N VAL A 244 15.65 3.34 13.82
CA VAL A 244 16.72 4.04 13.11
C VAL A 244 16.43 5.53 13.12
N GLY A 245 17.34 6.32 13.70
CA GLY A 245 17.24 7.78 13.70
C GLY A 245 17.72 8.36 12.37
N PHE A 246 16.88 9.13 11.69
CA PHE A 246 17.26 9.84 10.46
C PHE A 246 17.40 11.34 10.74
N ARG A 247 18.64 11.79 10.86
CA ARG A 247 19.00 13.17 11.22
C ARG A 247 18.95 14.09 10.01
N LEU A 248 18.16 15.15 10.09
CA LEU A 248 18.05 16.18 9.06
C LEU A 248 18.74 17.48 9.52
N THR A 249 19.52 18.08 8.62
CA THR A 249 20.17 19.39 8.82
C THR A 249 20.02 20.27 7.58
N GLY A 250 20.30 21.57 7.71
CA GLY A 250 20.26 22.50 6.59
C GLY A 250 18.85 22.79 6.10
N SER A 251 18.74 23.26 4.85
CA SER A 251 17.49 23.58 4.17
C SER A 251 17.58 23.15 2.71
N LEU A 252 16.45 22.86 2.07
CA LEU A 252 16.44 22.47 0.66
C LEU A 252 16.97 23.62 -0.22
N PRO A 253 17.78 23.32 -1.25
CA PRO A 253 18.27 24.35 -2.17
C PRO A 253 17.16 24.82 -3.12
N GLU A 254 17.38 25.99 -3.73
CA GLU A 254 16.49 26.56 -4.74
C GLU A 254 16.20 25.54 -5.86
N GLY A 255 14.94 25.36 -6.18
CA GLY A 255 14.49 24.45 -7.24
C GLY A 255 14.36 22.98 -6.84
N ALA A 256 14.84 22.57 -5.66
CA ALA A 256 14.54 21.24 -5.12
C ALA A 256 13.13 21.20 -4.51
N THR A 257 12.48 20.04 -4.60
CA THR A 257 11.11 19.82 -4.14
C THR A 257 11.05 18.80 -3.01
N ALA A 258 9.90 18.74 -2.31
CA ALA A 258 9.61 17.67 -1.35
C ALA A 258 9.70 16.27 -2.00
N THR A 259 9.38 16.16 -3.29
CA THR A 259 9.51 14.90 -4.03
C THR A 259 10.97 14.50 -4.18
N ASP A 260 11.87 15.43 -4.49
CA ASP A 260 13.31 15.16 -4.60
C ASP A 260 13.89 14.71 -3.25
N LEU A 261 13.43 15.34 -2.17
CA LEU A 261 13.79 14.97 -0.81
C LEU A 261 13.36 13.54 -0.49
N VAL A 262 12.10 13.17 -0.71
CA VAL A 262 11.65 11.81 -0.40
C VAL A 262 12.31 10.74 -1.28
N LEU A 263 12.58 11.03 -2.56
CA LEU A 263 13.31 10.08 -3.40
C LEU A 263 14.75 9.87 -2.90
N THR A 264 15.39 10.93 -2.41
CA THR A 264 16.73 10.86 -1.79
C THR A 264 16.70 10.05 -0.50
N VAL A 265 15.76 10.35 0.40
CA VAL A 265 15.55 9.60 1.65
C VAL A 265 15.24 8.13 1.37
N THR A 266 14.42 7.84 0.36
CA THR A 266 14.04 6.48 -0.03
C THR A 266 15.27 5.69 -0.48
N GLN A 267 16.11 6.26 -1.37
CA GLN A 267 17.35 5.64 -1.82
C GLN A 267 18.30 5.35 -0.63
N MET A 268 18.47 6.32 0.27
CA MET A 268 19.36 6.21 1.43
C MET A 268 18.90 5.14 2.42
N LEU A 269 17.63 5.14 2.82
CA LEU A 269 17.06 4.18 3.76
C LEU A 269 16.99 2.77 3.17
N ARG A 270 16.70 2.65 1.87
CA ARG A 270 16.75 1.34 1.20
C ARG A 270 18.16 0.76 1.20
N LYS A 271 19.19 1.59 0.96
CA LYS A 271 20.60 1.19 1.06
C LYS A 271 20.99 0.81 2.50
N LYS A 272 20.44 1.50 3.51
CA LYS A 272 20.68 1.22 4.92
C LYS A 272 20.07 -0.11 5.39
N GLY A 273 18.96 -0.55 4.78
CA GLY A 273 18.27 -1.78 5.14
C GLY A 273 17.43 -1.64 6.41
N VAL A 274 16.27 -0.99 6.30
CA VAL A 274 15.37 -0.70 7.44
C VAL A 274 14.11 -1.58 7.47
N VAL A 275 14.13 -2.72 6.79
CA VAL A 275 13.02 -3.69 6.78
C VAL A 275 12.74 -4.20 8.20
N GLY A 276 11.47 -4.16 8.61
CA GLY A 276 11.04 -4.57 9.94
C GLY A 276 11.42 -3.61 11.08
N LYS A 277 12.01 -2.45 10.76
CA LYS A 277 12.40 -1.41 11.72
C LYS A 277 11.45 -0.22 11.66
N PHE A 278 11.49 0.61 12.68
CA PHE A 278 10.92 1.95 12.66
C PHE A 278 12.00 2.95 12.21
N VAL A 279 11.58 4.01 11.54
CA VAL A 279 12.43 5.17 11.26
C VAL A 279 11.82 6.36 12.00
N GLU A 280 12.65 7.13 12.70
CA GLU A 280 12.24 8.36 13.37
C GLU A 280 13.11 9.51 12.88
N PHE A 281 12.48 10.58 12.41
CA PHE A 281 13.16 11.76 11.88
C PHE A 281 13.42 12.76 13.01
N PHE A 282 14.65 13.27 13.06
CA PHE A 282 15.09 14.21 14.11
C PHE A 282 16.14 15.19 13.59
N GLY A 283 16.55 16.14 14.44
CA GLY A 283 17.60 17.12 14.14
C GLY A 283 17.06 18.49 13.71
N PRO A 284 17.95 19.48 13.57
CA PRO A 284 17.56 20.88 13.39
C PRO A 284 16.84 21.15 12.05
N GLY A 285 17.02 20.29 11.05
CA GLY A 285 16.34 20.40 9.76
C GLY A 285 14.82 20.24 9.83
N LEU A 286 14.27 19.64 10.90
CA LEU A 286 12.81 19.46 11.07
C LEU A 286 12.06 20.80 11.09
N ALA A 287 12.67 21.84 11.65
CA ALA A 287 12.08 23.18 11.71
C ALA A 287 11.93 23.83 10.32
N ASN A 288 12.69 23.35 9.33
CA ASN A 288 12.68 23.85 7.96
C ASN A 288 11.71 23.07 7.05
N LEU A 289 11.03 22.05 7.56
CA LEU A 289 10.08 21.23 6.80
C LEU A 289 8.64 21.56 7.19
N ARG A 290 7.80 21.83 6.18
CA ARG A 290 6.35 21.98 6.36
C ARG A 290 5.73 20.61 6.65
N LEU A 291 4.53 20.59 7.21
CA LEU A 291 3.87 19.31 7.49
C LEU A 291 3.68 18.46 6.24
N ALA A 292 3.32 19.07 5.10
CA ALA A 292 3.16 18.35 3.86
C ALA A 292 4.46 17.67 3.38
N ASP A 293 5.62 18.28 3.63
CA ASP A 293 6.92 17.67 3.29
C ASP A 293 7.19 16.44 4.17
N ARG A 294 6.88 16.53 5.46
CA ARG A 294 6.98 15.41 6.42
C ARG A 294 6.04 14.26 6.02
N ALA A 295 4.81 14.58 5.63
CA ALA A 295 3.83 13.60 5.16
C ALA A 295 4.27 12.92 3.85
N THR A 296 4.85 13.67 2.91
CA THR A 296 5.44 13.12 1.67
C THR A 296 6.54 12.11 2.00
N ILE A 297 7.43 12.41 2.95
CA ILE A 297 8.49 11.48 3.38
C ILE A 297 7.89 10.23 4.05
N ALA A 298 7.01 10.42 5.02
CA ALA A 298 6.39 9.34 5.78
C ALA A 298 5.52 8.42 4.93
N ASN A 299 4.92 8.94 3.85
CA ASN A 299 4.14 8.18 2.87
C ASN A 299 4.95 7.04 2.26
N MET A 300 6.22 7.30 1.90
CA MET A 300 7.07 6.33 1.19
C MET A 300 7.77 5.31 2.11
N ALA A 301 7.33 5.18 3.37
CA ALA A 301 7.88 4.19 4.29
C ALA A 301 7.86 2.75 3.78
N PRO A 302 6.78 2.27 3.15
CA PRO A 302 6.77 0.94 2.54
C PRO A 302 7.83 0.78 1.45
N GLU A 303 8.12 1.84 0.68
CA GLU A 303 9.08 1.80 -0.42
C GLU A 303 10.54 1.71 0.06
N TYR A 304 10.90 2.43 1.12
CA TYR A 304 12.21 2.24 1.76
C TYR A 304 12.27 1.06 2.74
N GLY A 305 11.13 0.44 3.04
CA GLY A 305 10.99 -0.84 3.74
C GLY A 305 10.69 -0.74 5.24
N ALA A 306 10.61 0.46 5.82
CA ALA A 306 10.30 0.60 7.24
C ALA A 306 8.83 0.31 7.51
N THR A 307 8.51 -0.10 8.74
CA THR A 307 7.11 -0.23 9.18
C THR A 307 6.45 1.15 9.28
N CYS A 308 7.19 2.16 9.72
CA CYS A 308 6.74 3.55 9.77
C CYS A 308 7.93 4.53 9.62
N GLY A 309 7.62 5.79 9.30
CA GLY A 309 8.56 6.92 9.32
C GLY A 309 7.99 8.08 10.14
N LEU A 310 8.32 8.15 11.42
CA LEU A 310 7.70 9.06 12.39
C LEU A 310 8.40 10.41 12.46
N PHE A 311 7.60 11.47 12.36
CA PHE A 311 7.97 12.83 12.78
C PHE A 311 7.24 13.12 14.09
N PRO A 312 7.93 13.50 15.18
CA PRO A 312 7.25 13.79 16.44
C PRO A 312 6.32 15.00 16.32
N VAL A 313 5.29 15.06 17.18
CA VAL A 313 4.39 16.22 17.25
C VAL A 313 5.17 17.43 17.76
N ASP A 314 5.13 18.53 17.01
CA ASP A 314 5.75 19.81 17.37
C ASP A 314 4.82 20.98 17.02
N ALA A 315 5.34 22.21 17.06
CA ALA A 315 4.56 23.41 16.71
C ALA A 315 4.00 23.37 15.28
N VAL A 316 4.75 22.83 14.31
CA VAL A 316 4.31 22.71 12.90
C VAL A 316 3.09 21.79 12.78
N ALA A 317 3.06 20.70 13.55
CA ALA A 317 1.89 19.82 13.62
C ALA A 317 0.66 20.54 14.17
N LEU A 318 0.81 21.29 15.27
CA LEU A 318 -0.30 22.04 15.86
C LEU A 318 -0.82 23.15 14.93
N ASP A 319 0.07 23.87 14.28
CA ASP A 319 -0.29 24.93 13.33
C ASP A 319 -1.03 24.37 12.12
N TYR A 320 -0.62 23.20 11.63
CA TYR A 320 -1.35 22.52 10.57
C TYR A 320 -2.76 22.12 11.00
N LEU A 321 -2.95 21.57 12.22
CA LEU A 321 -4.28 21.24 12.73
C LEU A 321 -5.19 22.48 12.76
N ARG A 322 -4.70 23.61 13.30
CA ARG A 322 -5.46 24.88 13.31
C ARG A 322 -5.79 25.34 11.88
N PHE A 323 -4.79 25.33 11.00
CA PHE A 323 -4.92 25.79 9.62
C PHE A 323 -5.95 24.98 8.84
N THR A 324 -5.99 23.67 9.03
CA THR A 324 -6.95 22.75 8.39
C THR A 324 -8.31 22.72 9.06
N GLY A 325 -8.58 23.64 10.00
CA GLY A 325 -9.91 23.86 10.55
C GLY A 325 -10.26 22.99 11.75
N ARG A 326 -9.29 22.33 12.39
CA ARG A 326 -9.54 21.61 13.65
C ARG A 326 -9.88 22.61 14.75
N SER A 327 -10.74 22.20 15.68
CA SER A 327 -11.20 23.10 16.74
C SER A 327 -10.06 23.47 17.68
N GLU A 328 -10.03 24.73 18.16
CA GLU A 328 -9.03 25.17 19.15
C GLU A 328 -9.05 24.31 20.43
N LYS A 329 -10.23 23.79 20.80
CA LYS A 329 -10.38 22.84 21.91
C LYS A 329 -9.55 21.57 21.69
N SER A 330 -9.63 20.99 20.49
CA SER A 330 -8.87 19.78 20.12
C SER A 330 -7.38 20.05 20.01
N VAL A 331 -6.98 21.20 19.47
CA VAL A 331 -5.56 21.58 19.35
C VAL A 331 -4.95 21.82 20.73
N ALA A 332 -5.65 22.53 21.62
CA ALA A 332 -5.20 22.74 22.99
C ALA A 332 -5.12 21.44 23.80
N LEU A 333 -6.05 20.49 23.57
CA LEU A 333 -5.94 19.15 24.14
C LEU A 333 -4.71 18.42 23.63
N ALA A 334 -4.46 18.42 22.31
CA ALA A 334 -3.30 17.78 21.72
C ALA A 334 -1.99 18.35 22.28
N GLU A 335 -1.87 19.66 22.36
CA GLU A 335 -0.70 20.33 22.94
C GLU A 335 -0.48 19.96 24.41
N ALA A 336 -1.53 20.07 25.24
CA ALA A 336 -1.45 19.78 26.67
C ALA A 336 -1.08 18.31 26.93
N TYR A 337 -1.75 17.38 26.24
CA TYR A 337 -1.51 15.95 26.39
C TYR A 337 -0.11 15.55 25.93
N MET A 338 0.33 15.99 24.75
CA MET A 338 1.65 15.62 24.21
C MET A 338 2.79 16.17 25.08
N LYS A 339 2.62 17.37 25.67
CA LYS A 339 3.59 17.90 26.64
C LYS A 339 3.60 17.11 27.95
N GLU A 340 2.42 16.81 28.51
CA GLU A 340 2.29 16.05 29.75
C GLU A 340 2.94 14.66 29.65
N GLN A 341 2.87 14.03 28.48
CA GLN A 341 3.43 12.70 28.24
C GLN A 341 4.90 12.71 27.76
N GLY A 342 5.54 13.86 27.59
CA GLY A 342 6.89 13.93 27.01
C GLY A 342 6.96 13.46 25.55
N LEU A 343 5.85 13.64 24.81
CA LEU A 343 5.65 13.30 23.40
C LEU A 343 5.69 14.54 22.46
N PHE A 344 5.83 15.74 23.02
CA PHE A 344 5.95 16.98 22.26
C PHE A 344 7.42 17.35 22.01
N HIS A 345 7.80 17.47 20.73
CA HIS A 345 9.14 17.85 20.32
C HIS A 345 9.33 19.38 20.27
N SER A 346 10.50 19.80 20.74
CA SER A 346 11.02 21.16 20.67
C SER A 346 12.54 21.15 20.46
N ALA A 347 13.13 22.27 20.04
CA ALA A 347 14.59 22.39 19.88
C ALA A 347 15.40 22.14 21.16
N SER A 348 14.77 22.26 22.34
CA SER A 348 15.38 21.94 23.64
C SER A 348 15.26 20.47 24.05
N THR A 349 14.55 19.66 23.27
CA THR A 349 14.33 18.25 23.61
C THR A 349 15.61 17.46 23.38
N PRO A 350 16.08 16.66 24.35
CA PRO A 350 17.22 15.79 24.14
C PRO A 350 16.98 14.82 22.99
N GLU A 351 18.02 14.56 22.18
CA GLU A 351 17.96 13.53 21.14
C GLU A 351 17.82 12.14 21.78
N ALA A 352 16.90 11.34 21.24
CA ALA A 352 16.70 9.96 21.67
C ALA A 352 17.93 9.09 21.34
N VAL A 353 18.06 7.96 22.02
CA VAL A 353 19.02 6.93 21.65
C VAL A 353 18.37 6.01 20.63
N TYR A 354 18.97 5.92 19.45
CA TYR A 354 18.52 5.08 18.36
C TYR A 354 19.39 3.82 18.25
N THR A 355 18.83 2.76 17.68
CA THR A 355 19.58 1.54 17.31
C THR A 355 20.73 1.86 16.37
N ASP A 356 20.47 2.75 15.41
CA ASP A 356 21.41 3.19 14.40
C ASP A 356 21.00 4.58 13.91
N THR A 357 21.90 5.29 13.26
CA THR A 357 21.62 6.62 12.71
C THR A 357 22.05 6.76 11.25
N LEU A 358 21.37 7.66 10.55
CA LEU A 358 21.73 8.16 9.23
C LEU A 358 21.52 9.67 9.22
N ALA A 359 22.29 10.40 8.43
CA ALA A 359 22.18 11.86 8.35
C ALA A 359 22.07 12.33 6.90
N LEU A 360 21.26 13.36 6.67
CA LEU A 360 21.14 14.06 5.39
C LEU A 360 21.20 15.56 5.63
N ASP A 361 22.12 16.22 4.93
CA ASP A 361 22.07 17.66 4.73
C ASP A 361 21.08 17.97 3.61
N LEU A 362 20.00 18.67 3.94
CA LEU A 362 18.96 19.05 2.98
C LEU A 362 19.53 19.90 1.83
N GLY A 363 20.63 20.63 2.06
CA GLY A 363 21.32 21.42 1.04
C GLY A 363 21.95 20.60 -0.09
N SER A 364 22.13 19.28 0.12
CA SER A 364 22.69 18.35 -0.87
C SER A 364 21.64 17.71 -1.79
N VAL A 365 20.35 17.96 -1.54
CA VAL A 365 19.26 17.40 -2.34
C VAL A 365 19.22 18.11 -3.70
N GLU A 366 19.29 17.33 -4.78
CA GLU A 366 19.19 17.82 -6.16
C GLU A 366 17.90 17.30 -6.82
N PRO A 367 17.34 18.05 -7.80
CA PRO A 367 16.20 17.58 -8.60
C PRO A 367 16.44 16.19 -9.19
N SER A 368 15.47 15.29 -9.08
CA SER A 368 15.62 13.89 -9.46
C SER A 368 14.30 13.21 -9.85
N LEU A 369 14.43 12.07 -10.53
CA LEU A 369 13.35 11.13 -10.79
C LEU A 369 13.72 9.78 -10.19
N ALA A 370 12.77 8.86 -10.05
CA ALA A 370 13.09 7.46 -9.75
C ALA A 370 12.46 6.52 -10.77
N GLY A 371 13.25 5.61 -11.34
CA GLY A 371 12.81 4.71 -12.41
C GLY A 371 13.96 4.01 -13.14
N PRO A 372 13.66 3.20 -14.16
CA PRO A 372 12.34 3.01 -14.79
C PRO A 372 11.44 1.94 -14.13
N ARG A 373 11.93 1.22 -13.11
CA ARG A 373 11.22 0.03 -12.57
C ARG A 373 10.97 0.05 -11.06
N ARG A 374 11.74 0.81 -10.26
CA ARG A 374 11.61 0.78 -8.79
C ARG A 374 11.70 2.17 -8.15
N PRO A 375 11.06 2.41 -7.00
CA PRO A 375 11.04 3.73 -6.35
C PRO A 375 12.39 4.19 -5.79
N GLN A 376 13.26 3.25 -5.42
CA GLN A 376 14.61 3.53 -4.92
C GLN A 376 15.64 3.80 -6.03
N ASP A 377 15.29 3.58 -7.31
CA ASP A 377 16.18 3.80 -8.45
C ASP A 377 16.23 5.30 -8.79
N ARG A 378 16.65 6.11 -7.82
CA ARG A 378 16.78 7.56 -7.97
C ARG A 378 17.88 7.90 -8.97
N VAL A 379 17.55 8.80 -9.90
CA VAL A 379 18.43 9.36 -10.92
C VAL A 379 18.34 10.88 -10.84
N ALA A 380 19.47 11.55 -10.70
CA ALA A 380 19.55 13.01 -10.78
C ALA A 380 19.01 13.49 -12.13
N LEU A 381 18.35 14.65 -12.17
CA LEU A 381 17.65 15.13 -13.38
C LEU A 381 18.54 15.16 -14.62
N HIS A 382 19.79 15.63 -14.49
CA HIS A 382 20.77 15.68 -15.58
C HIS A 382 21.21 14.28 -16.08
N GLY A 383 21.01 13.24 -15.27
CA GLY A 383 21.39 11.86 -15.57
C GLY A 383 20.28 11.02 -16.20
N VAL A 384 19.05 11.53 -16.30
CA VAL A 384 17.87 10.76 -16.73
C VAL A 384 18.01 10.20 -18.14
N LYS A 385 18.46 11.03 -19.09
CA LYS A 385 18.69 10.61 -20.49
C LYS A 385 19.70 9.46 -20.56
N ALA A 386 20.85 9.62 -19.93
CA ALA A 386 21.90 8.60 -19.91
C ALA A 386 21.43 7.31 -19.23
N ASN A 387 20.68 7.43 -18.12
CA ASN A 387 20.10 6.28 -17.43
C ASN A 387 19.10 5.54 -18.32
N PHE A 388 18.16 6.24 -18.96
CA PHE A 388 17.18 5.60 -19.85
C PHE A 388 17.85 4.86 -21.01
N LEU A 389 18.81 5.50 -21.70
CA LEU A 389 19.53 4.88 -22.81
C LEU A 389 20.33 3.65 -22.37
N LYS A 390 20.87 3.67 -21.15
CA LYS A 390 21.55 2.50 -20.54
C LYS A 390 20.58 1.36 -20.23
N GLU A 391 19.38 1.66 -19.73
CA GLU A 391 18.38 0.66 -19.36
C GLU A 391 17.59 0.13 -20.56
N LEU A 392 17.53 0.89 -21.66
CA LEU A 392 16.73 0.60 -22.86
C LEU A 392 16.94 -0.82 -23.41
N PRO A 393 18.17 -1.35 -23.58
CA PRO A 393 18.37 -2.73 -24.07
C PRO A 393 17.72 -3.80 -23.19
N SER A 394 17.54 -3.53 -21.90
CA SER A 394 16.87 -4.44 -20.96
C SER A 394 15.34 -4.31 -20.96
N LEU A 395 14.81 -3.25 -21.57
CA LEU A 395 13.37 -2.94 -21.62
C LEU A 395 12.73 -3.37 -22.94
N VAL A 396 13.52 -3.45 -24.03
CA VAL A 396 13.08 -3.96 -25.33
C VAL A 396 12.79 -5.46 -25.23
N SER A 397 11.72 -5.94 -25.87
CA SER A 397 11.31 -7.33 -25.75
C SER A 397 12.21 -8.25 -26.59
N GLY A 398 12.26 -9.54 -26.25
CA GLY A 398 13.01 -10.54 -27.02
C GLY A 398 12.57 -10.68 -28.49
N LYS A 399 11.39 -10.15 -28.88
CA LYS A 399 10.92 -10.16 -30.28
C LYS A 399 11.74 -9.24 -31.20
N ALA A 400 12.38 -8.20 -30.66
CA ALA A 400 13.22 -7.28 -31.42
C ALA A 400 14.71 -7.68 -31.49
N LYS A 401 15.10 -8.85 -30.95
CA LYS A 401 16.50 -9.35 -31.05
C LYS A 401 16.90 -9.84 -32.45
N ALA A 402 16.06 -9.67 -33.47
CA ALA A 402 16.34 -10.08 -34.84
C ALA A 402 16.64 -8.87 -35.75
N ALA A 403 17.87 -8.36 -35.65
CA ALA A 403 18.59 -7.77 -36.78
C ALA A 403 20.07 -8.22 -36.68
N PRO A 404 20.65 -8.88 -37.70
CA PRO A 404 21.99 -9.45 -37.57
C PRO A 404 23.11 -8.44 -37.84
N ALA A 405 24.05 -8.42 -36.89
CA ALA A 405 25.51 -8.39 -36.97
C ALA A 405 26.26 -7.19 -37.58
N ALA A 406 27.09 -6.57 -36.73
CA ALA A 406 28.51 -6.39 -37.03
C ALA A 406 29.38 -6.82 -35.83
N THR A 407 30.12 -7.91 -36.05
CA THR A 407 31.34 -8.40 -35.39
C THR A 407 31.35 -8.74 -33.88
N THR A 408 31.34 -10.05 -33.67
CA THR A 408 31.85 -10.85 -32.56
C THR A 408 33.11 -10.30 -31.87
N VAL A 409 33.03 -10.06 -30.56
CA VAL A 409 34.00 -10.59 -29.57
C VAL A 409 33.24 -10.90 -28.28
N GLY A 410 33.09 -12.19 -27.96
CA GLY A 410 32.62 -12.62 -26.66
C GLY A 410 33.75 -12.54 -25.63
N ARG A 411 33.46 -12.08 -24.41
CA ARG A 411 34.19 -12.50 -23.22
C ARG A 411 33.43 -12.20 -21.94
N TRP A 412 33.52 -13.17 -21.03
CA TRP A 412 32.89 -13.26 -19.71
C TRP A 412 33.27 -12.10 -18.78
N GLU A 413 32.32 -11.67 -17.93
CA GLU A 413 32.61 -10.83 -16.75
C GLU A 413 31.93 -11.41 -15.50
N GLY A 414 32.64 -12.35 -14.87
CA GLY A 414 32.78 -12.36 -13.42
C GLY A 414 34.19 -11.86 -13.11
N GLU A 415 34.33 -11.00 -12.11
CA GLU A 415 35.59 -10.43 -11.56
C GLU A 415 36.10 -9.10 -12.20
N GLY A 416 35.69 -7.97 -11.61
CA GLY A 416 36.63 -6.93 -11.13
C GLY A 416 37.55 -6.15 -12.09
N GLY A 417 37.13 -5.77 -13.29
CA GLY A 417 37.89 -4.87 -14.19
C GLY A 417 37.16 -3.55 -14.47
N GLY A 418 37.88 -2.41 -14.43
CA GLY A 418 37.30 -1.06 -14.62
C GLY A 418 36.72 -0.80 -16.02
N PRO A 419 35.82 0.20 -16.18
CA PRO A 419 35.03 0.37 -17.39
C PRO A 419 35.88 0.89 -18.55
N SER A 420 35.84 0.19 -19.69
CA SER A 420 36.21 0.75 -20.99
C SER A 420 35.10 1.71 -21.46
N PRO A 421 35.40 2.83 -22.12
CA PRO A 421 34.38 3.79 -22.54
C PRO A 421 33.46 3.15 -23.57
N ALA A 422 32.20 2.91 -23.19
CA ALA A 422 31.17 2.48 -24.10
C ALA A 422 30.96 3.56 -25.16
N VAL A 423 31.09 3.16 -26.43
CA VAL A 423 30.76 4.00 -27.58
C VAL A 423 29.26 4.32 -27.49
N VAL A 424 28.93 5.58 -27.25
CA VAL A 424 27.56 6.08 -27.26
C VAL A 424 27.11 6.03 -28.72
N ALA A 425 26.25 5.06 -29.07
CA ALA A 425 25.57 5.09 -30.35
C ALA A 425 24.64 6.32 -30.35
N GLU A 426 24.91 7.30 -31.20
CA GLU A 426 23.92 8.32 -31.55
C GLU A 426 22.72 7.59 -32.19
N ALA A 427 21.58 7.59 -31.51
CA ALA A 427 20.36 7.07 -32.09
C ALA A 427 19.97 7.99 -33.25
N ALA A 428 19.97 7.45 -34.48
CA ALA A 428 19.32 8.08 -35.62
C ALA A 428 17.87 8.47 -35.24
N ASP A 429 17.32 9.51 -35.88
CA ASP A 429 15.98 10.06 -35.63
C ASP A 429 14.88 9.11 -36.14
N ASP A 430 14.85 7.89 -35.58
CA ASP A 430 13.94 6.81 -35.96
C ASP A 430 12.68 6.94 -35.11
N HIS A 431 11.72 7.71 -35.61
CA HIS A 431 10.39 7.83 -35.04
C HIS A 431 9.34 7.21 -35.97
N VAL A 432 8.32 6.63 -35.37
CA VAL A 432 7.14 6.12 -36.04
C VAL A 432 6.06 7.19 -35.99
N GLU A 433 5.44 7.47 -37.14
CA GLU A 433 4.35 8.44 -37.24
C GLU A 433 2.98 7.72 -37.17
N THR A 434 2.05 8.33 -36.45
CA THR A 434 0.62 7.99 -36.49
C THR A 434 -0.20 9.28 -36.35
N THR A 435 -1.52 9.20 -36.51
CA THR A 435 -2.40 10.37 -36.38
C THR A 435 -3.40 10.13 -35.27
N TRP A 436 -3.54 11.11 -34.39
CA TRP A 436 -4.54 11.12 -33.32
C TRP A 436 -5.16 12.51 -33.21
N ASN A 437 -6.49 12.60 -33.15
CA ASN A 437 -7.23 13.87 -33.11
C ASN A 437 -6.85 14.89 -34.21
N GLY A 438 -6.47 14.40 -35.39
CA GLY A 438 -6.05 15.25 -36.51
C GLY A 438 -4.63 15.80 -36.41
N GLU A 439 -3.85 15.39 -35.41
CA GLU A 439 -2.45 15.79 -35.21
C GLU A 439 -1.48 14.61 -35.45
N VAL A 440 -0.34 14.90 -36.06
CA VAL A 440 0.73 13.92 -36.29
C VAL A 440 1.46 13.64 -34.98
N CYS A 441 1.49 12.37 -34.59
CA CYS A 441 2.17 11.86 -33.41
C CYS A 441 3.46 11.15 -33.82
N ARG A 442 4.60 11.56 -33.25
CA ARG A 442 5.92 10.98 -33.53
C ARG A 442 6.41 10.21 -32.32
N LEU A 443 6.23 8.90 -32.32
CA LEU A 443 6.59 8.01 -31.23
C LEU A 443 7.93 7.32 -31.49
N ARG A 444 8.66 7.07 -30.42
CA ARG A 444 9.97 6.39 -30.39
C ARG A 444 10.19 5.75 -29.02
N HIS A 445 11.24 4.95 -28.86
CA HIS A 445 11.69 4.54 -27.52
C HIS A 445 11.88 5.76 -26.62
N GLY A 446 11.31 5.73 -25.42
CA GLY A 446 11.41 6.84 -24.47
C GLY A 446 10.29 7.87 -24.60
N SER A 447 9.35 7.71 -25.55
CA SER A 447 8.19 8.62 -25.64
C SER A 447 7.34 8.53 -24.38
N VAL A 448 7.05 9.68 -23.80
CA VAL A 448 6.14 9.81 -22.66
C VAL A 448 4.72 9.74 -23.21
N VAL A 449 3.97 8.71 -22.84
CA VAL A 449 2.57 8.50 -23.28
C VAL A 449 1.57 8.71 -22.15
N ILE A 450 2.04 8.71 -20.89
CA ILE A 450 1.24 9.06 -19.71
C ILE A 450 2.03 10.08 -18.88
N ALA A 451 1.39 11.21 -18.55
CA ALA A 451 1.91 12.21 -17.62
C ALA A 451 0.86 12.52 -16.55
N ALA A 452 1.00 11.99 -15.35
CA ALA A 452 -0.06 12.05 -14.33
C ALA A 452 0.37 12.80 -13.07
N ILE A 453 -0.32 13.91 -12.78
CA ILE A 453 -0.29 14.51 -11.45
C ILE A 453 -1.32 13.76 -10.61
N THR A 454 -0.86 12.91 -9.69
CA THR A 454 -1.69 11.92 -8.98
C THR A 454 -1.08 11.61 -7.60
N SER A 455 -1.69 10.69 -6.86
CA SER A 455 -1.26 10.22 -5.53
C SER A 455 -1.41 11.23 -4.40
N CYS A 456 -1.86 10.73 -3.24
CA CYS A 456 -1.80 11.44 -1.97
C CYS A 456 -0.36 11.87 -1.58
N THR A 457 0.68 11.21 -2.09
CA THR A 457 2.10 11.51 -1.78
C THR A 457 2.46 12.97 -2.08
N ASN A 458 2.01 13.50 -3.22
CA ASN A 458 2.37 14.83 -3.71
C ASN A 458 1.17 15.79 -3.78
N THR A 459 -0.05 15.28 -4.03
CA THR A 459 -1.24 16.16 -4.15
C THR A 459 -1.69 16.75 -2.82
N SER A 460 -1.25 16.19 -1.70
CA SER A 460 -1.42 16.76 -0.34
C SER A 460 -0.45 17.90 -0.03
N ASN A 461 0.50 18.21 -0.91
CA ASN A 461 1.51 19.24 -0.71
C ASN A 461 1.24 20.44 -1.64
N PRO A 462 0.67 21.54 -1.10
CA PRO A 462 0.35 22.72 -1.90
C PRO A 462 1.55 23.31 -2.64
N SER A 463 2.76 23.19 -2.08
CA SER A 463 3.99 23.76 -2.65
C SER A 463 4.26 23.19 -4.04
N VAL A 464 4.24 21.86 -4.18
CA VAL A 464 4.52 21.20 -5.48
C VAL A 464 3.33 21.29 -6.44
N MET A 465 2.10 21.37 -5.93
CA MET A 465 0.91 21.55 -6.74
C MET A 465 0.84 22.95 -7.37
N LEU A 466 1.11 24.00 -6.58
CA LEU A 466 1.21 25.37 -7.08
C LEU A 466 2.45 25.55 -7.96
N ALA A 467 3.57 24.89 -7.67
CA ALA A 467 4.72 24.87 -8.56
C ALA A 467 4.37 24.29 -9.94
N ALA A 468 3.62 23.18 -10.01
CA ALA A 468 3.15 22.62 -11.28
C ALA A 468 2.26 23.60 -12.05
N GLY A 469 1.35 24.29 -11.36
CA GLY A 469 0.54 25.35 -11.94
C GLY A 469 1.36 26.53 -12.48
N LEU A 470 2.40 26.95 -11.74
CA LEU A 470 3.30 28.03 -12.16
C LEU A 470 4.16 27.63 -13.38
N VAL A 471 4.65 26.39 -13.42
CA VAL A 471 5.33 25.83 -14.61
C VAL A 471 4.38 25.85 -15.80
N ALA A 472 3.13 25.40 -15.61
CA ALA A 472 2.11 25.40 -16.66
C ALA A 472 1.83 26.83 -17.17
N LYS A 473 1.66 27.79 -16.26
CA LYS A 473 1.46 29.21 -16.59
C LYS A 473 2.61 29.76 -17.44
N LYS A 474 3.85 29.62 -16.96
CA LYS A 474 5.04 30.12 -17.66
C LYS A 474 5.24 29.42 -19.02
N ALA A 475 4.95 28.13 -19.12
CA ALA A 475 5.01 27.37 -20.38
C ALA A 475 3.98 27.86 -21.40
N VAL A 476 2.72 28.02 -21.00
CA VAL A 476 1.64 28.54 -21.86
C VAL A 476 1.92 29.99 -22.27
N GLU A 477 2.41 30.83 -21.36
CA GLU A 477 2.83 32.20 -21.65
C GLU A 477 4.03 32.27 -22.61
N LYS A 478 4.83 31.22 -22.72
CA LYS A 478 5.87 31.10 -23.76
C LYS A 478 5.38 30.42 -25.04
N GLY A 479 4.14 29.95 -25.08
CA GLY A 479 3.51 29.32 -26.26
C GLY A 479 3.74 27.81 -26.37
N LEU A 480 4.24 27.16 -25.32
CA LEU A 480 4.39 25.70 -25.29
C LEU A 480 3.03 25.01 -25.10
N ARG A 481 2.94 23.77 -25.59
CA ARG A 481 1.79 22.88 -25.46
C ARG A 481 2.27 21.45 -25.19
N THR A 482 1.45 20.65 -24.53
CA THR A 482 1.73 19.21 -24.40
C THR A 482 1.71 18.52 -25.76
N LYS A 483 2.49 17.45 -25.90
CA LYS A 483 2.48 16.66 -27.15
C LYS A 483 1.15 15.89 -27.29
N PRO A 484 0.64 15.71 -28.53
CA PRO A 484 -0.71 15.17 -28.76
C PRO A 484 -0.92 13.71 -28.33
N TRP A 485 0.16 12.91 -28.28
CA TRP A 485 0.11 11.52 -27.82
C TRP A 485 0.17 11.37 -26.30
N VAL A 486 0.43 12.44 -25.55
CA VAL A 486 0.59 12.38 -24.09
C VAL A 486 -0.79 12.39 -23.44
N LYS A 487 -1.12 11.31 -22.72
CA LYS A 487 -2.27 11.27 -21.82
C LYS A 487 -1.93 11.99 -20.51
N SER A 488 -2.23 13.29 -20.46
CA SER A 488 -2.09 14.09 -19.25
C SER A 488 -3.35 14.04 -18.36
N SER A 489 -3.14 14.05 -17.04
CA SER A 489 -4.24 13.99 -16.07
C SER A 489 -3.84 14.63 -14.74
N LEU A 490 -4.81 15.29 -14.10
CA LEU A 490 -4.71 15.77 -12.72
C LEU A 490 -5.75 15.05 -11.86
N ALA A 491 -5.31 14.29 -10.87
CA ALA A 491 -6.16 13.60 -9.91
C ALA A 491 -5.81 14.05 -8.48
N PRO A 492 -6.44 15.12 -7.98
CA PRO A 492 -6.16 15.65 -6.66
C PRO A 492 -6.64 14.71 -5.55
N GLY A 493 -5.92 14.67 -4.42
CA GLY A 493 -6.34 13.86 -3.27
C GLY A 493 -7.35 14.52 -2.35
N SER A 494 -7.77 15.77 -2.61
CA SER A 494 -8.97 16.38 -2.03
C SER A 494 -9.47 17.54 -2.90
N LYS A 495 -10.71 17.97 -2.69
CA LYS A 495 -11.29 19.15 -3.38
C LYS A 495 -10.59 20.46 -3.03
N VAL A 496 -9.96 20.55 -1.86
CA VAL A 496 -9.18 21.73 -1.42
C VAL A 496 -8.08 22.08 -2.42
N VAL A 497 -7.49 21.06 -3.06
CA VAL A 497 -6.47 21.25 -4.10
C VAL A 497 -7.01 22.00 -5.30
N THR A 498 -8.20 21.63 -5.76
CA THR A 498 -8.86 22.33 -6.87
C THR A 498 -9.21 23.76 -6.47
N ASP A 499 -9.68 23.97 -5.24
CA ASP A 499 -10.05 25.30 -4.74
C ASP A 499 -8.86 26.27 -4.71
N TYR A 500 -7.69 25.87 -4.18
CA TYR A 500 -6.54 26.78 -4.19
C TYR A 500 -5.91 26.94 -5.58
N LEU A 501 -5.99 25.94 -6.48
CA LEU A 501 -5.49 26.10 -7.85
C LEU A 501 -6.35 27.11 -8.62
N ARG A 502 -7.67 27.10 -8.39
CA ARG A 502 -8.62 28.10 -8.91
C ARG A 502 -8.39 29.49 -8.32
N GLU A 503 -8.22 29.59 -7.00
CA GLU A 503 -7.93 30.86 -6.33
C GLU A 503 -6.63 31.50 -6.85
N ALA A 504 -5.62 30.68 -7.16
CA ALA A 504 -4.38 31.14 -7.78
C ALA A 504 -4.50 31.45 -9.29
N GLY A 505 -5.62 31.08 -9.93
CA GLY A 505 -5.82 31.16 -11.38
C GLY A 505 -4.89 30.24 -12.18
N LEU A 506 -4.38 29.17 -11.56
CA LEU A 506 -3.40 28.26 -12.16
C LEU A 506 -4.03 27.03 -12.83
N ASP A 507 -5.25 26.66 -12.42
CA ASP A 507 -6.02 25.57 -13.04
C ASP A 507 -6.24 25.80 -14.54
N THR A 508 -6.54 27.04 -14.94
CA THR A 508 -6.76 27.43 -16.35
C THR A 508 -5.54 27.14 -17.23
N PHE A 509 -4.32 27.26 -16.68
CA PHE A 509 -3.09 26.96 -17.43
C PHE A 509 -2.79 25.47 -17.45
N LEU A 510 -3.10 24.75 -16.37
CA LEU A 510 -3.04 23.30 -16.33
C LEU A 510 -4.01 22.68 -17.36
N ASP A 511 -5.22 23.21 -17.45
CA ASP A 511 -6.26 22.78 -18.42
C ASP A 511 -5.83 23.02 -19.87
N GLN A 512 -5.17 24.15 -20.17
CA GLN A 512 -4.59 24.41 -21.50
C GLN A 512 -3.50 23.40 -21.87
N LEU A 513 -2.80 22.87 -20.87
CA LEU A 513 -1.84 21.77 -21.00
C LEU A 513 -2.48 20.38 -20.76
N LYS A 514 -3.81 20.29 -20.83
CA LYS A 514 -4.56 19.03 -20.75
C LYS A 514 -4.47 18.31 -19.40
N PHE A 515 -3.96 18.97 -18.36
CA PHE A 515 -4.01 18.51 -16.97
C PHE A 515 -5.35 18.88 -16.31
N ASN A 516 -6.45 18.57 -16.98
CA ASN A 516 -7.78 18.73 -16.42
C ASN A 516 -7.96 17.79 -15.24
N THR A 517 -8.79 18.21 -14.27
CA THR A 517 -9.17 17.36 -13.15
C THR A 517 -9.95 16.16 -13.69
N VAL A 518 -9.46 14.94 -13.45
CA VAL A 518 -10.08 13.70 -13.95
C VAL A 518 -10.86 12.93 -12.89
N GLY A 519 -10.63 13.23 -11.61
CA GLY A 519 -11.28 12.56 -10.47
C GLY A 519 -10.55 12.85 -9.15
N TYR A 520 -11.25 12.63 -8.03
CA TYR A 520 -10.69 12.73 -6.67
C TYR A 520 -10.46 11.33 -6.10
N GLY A 521 -9.41 10.67 -6.56
CA GLY A 521 -9.10 9.28 -6.19
C GLY A 521 -7.73 8.81 -6.68
N CYS A 522 -7.34 7.59 -6.33
CA CYS A 522 -5.99 7.06 -6.57
C CYS A 522 -5.63 6.98 -8.06
N THR A 523 -6.60 6.74 -8.95
CA THR A 523 -6.44 6.79 -10.42
C THR A 523 -5.14 6.14 -10.92
N THR A 524 -4.28 6.86 -11.64
CA THR A 524 -3.04 6.37 -12.22
C THR A 524 -2.05 5.84 -11.18
N CYS A 525 -2.05 6.35 -9.94
CA CYS A 525 -1.16 5.87 -8.87
C CYS A 525 -1.36 4.38 -8.54
N ILE A 526 -2.61 3.91 -8.59
CA ILE A 526 -2.93 2.49 -8.33
C ILE A 526 -2.98 1.64 -9.61
N GLY A 527 -2.76 2.25 -10.78
CA GLY A 527 -2.87 1.59 -12.09
C GLY A 527 -4.23 1.77 -12.77
N ASN A 528 -5.16 2.52 -12.18
CA ASN A 528 -6.43 2.89 -12.80
C ASN A 528 -6.23 4.04 -13.81
N SER A 529 -5.23 3.91 -14.69
CA SER A 529 -4.83 4.91 -15.67
C SER A 529 -5.75 4.96 -16.89
N GLY A 530 -6.68 4.01 -17.02
CA GLY A 530 -7.58 3.87 -18.17
C GLY A 530 -6.85 3.58 -19.50
N PRO A 531 -7.58 3.44 -20.61
CA PRO A 531 -6.98 3.10 -21.91
C PRO A 531 -6.14 4.26 -22.47
N LEU A 532 -5.06 3.92 -23.18
CA LEU A 532 -4.41 4.85 -24.10
C LEU A 532 -5.19 4.91 -25.43
N PRO A 533 -5.02 5.97 -26.24
CA PRO A 533 -5.65 6.03 -27.56
C PRO A 533 -5.27 4.83 -28.43
N PRO A 534 -6.23 4.19 -29.14
CA PRO A 534 -5.94 2.99 -29.94
C PRO A 534 -4.78 3.15 -30.94
N PRO A 535 -4.68 4.25 -31.72
CA PRO A 535 -3.57 4.41 -32.66
C PRO A 535 -2.19 4.50 -31.99
N ILE A 536 -2.16 4.96 -30.74
CA ILE A 536 -0.92 5.04 -29.94
C ILE A 536 -0.54 3.64 -29.44
N VAL A 537 -1.52 2.87 -28.95
CA VAL A 537 -1.33 1.47 -28.51
C VAL A 537 -0.85 0.60 -29.67
N GLU A 538 -1.49 0.72 -30.84
CA GLU A 538 -1.12 -0.02 -32.06
C GLU A 538 0.35 0.22 -32.40
N VAL A 539 0.80 1.48 -32.48
CA VAL A 539 2.21 1.80 -32.76
C VAL A 539 3.16 1.25 -31.70
N ILE A 540 2.80 1.36 -30.41
CA ILE A 540 3.64 0.83 -29.33
C ILE A 540 3.84 -0.68 -29.49
N GLN A 541 2.77 -1.41 -29.83
CA GLN A 541 2.78 -2.86 -29.92
C GLN A 541 3.42 -3.36 -31.22
N GLU A 542 3.09 -2.76 -32.36
CA GLU A 542 3.60 -3.15 -33.69
C GLU A 542 5.11 -2.95 -33.79
N HIS A 543 5.62 -1.85 -33.24
CA HIS A 543 7.04 -1.49 -33.30
C HIS A 543 7.82 -1.85 -32.02
N ASP A 544 7.18 -2.55 -31.08
CA ASP A 544 7.77 -2.92 -29.79
C ASP A 544 8.45 -1.72 -29.08
N LEU A 545 7.80 -0.55 -29.07
CA LEU A 545 8.37 0.67 -28.49
C LEU A 545 8.36 0.63 -26.97
N VAL A 546 9.44 1.09 -26.36
CA VAL A 546 9.53 1.25 -24.91
C VAL A 546 8.89 2.59 -24.55
N ALA A 547 7.57 2.58 -24.42
CA ALA A 547 6.79 3.73 -23.98
C ALA A 547 6.98 4.00 -22.48
N VAL A 548 6.85 5.28 -22.10
CA VAL A 548 7.17 5.77 -20.77
C VAL A 548 5.95 6.42 -20.11
N SER A 549 5.79 6.20 -18.80
CA SER A 549 4.97 7.06 -17.95
C SER A 549 5.82 7.90 -17.00
N VAL A 550 5.40 9.13 -16.76
CA VAL A 550 5.94 9.99 -15.70
C VAL A 550 4.79 10.37 -14.79
N LEU A 551 4.91 10.07 -13.49
CA LEU A 551 3.84 10.31 -12.54
C LEU A 551 4.37 10.81 -11.19
N SER A 552 3.56 11.56 -10.47
CA SER A 552 3.84 12.00 -9.10
C SER A 552 3.38 10.98 -8.04
N GLY A 553 3.41 9.70 -8.40
CA GLY A 553 3.13 8.58 -7.50
C GLY A 553 4.29 8.21 -6.59
N ASN A 554 4.15 7.04 -5.96
CA ASN A 554 5.15 6.42 -5.08
C ASN A 554 5.62 5.03 -5.58
N ARG A 555 4.94 4.43 -6.56
CA ARG A 555 5.29 3.13 -7.15
C ARG A 555 5.33 3.19 -8.67
N ASN A 556 6.32 2.51 -9.25
CA ASN A 556 6.63 2.51 -10.67
C ASN A 556 7.07 1.12 -11.18
N PHE A 557 6.61 0.05 -10.53
CA PHE A 557 6.88 -1.32 -10.97
C PHE A 557 6.34 -1.58 -12.38
N GLU A 558 7.02 -2.43 -13.14
CA GLU A 558 6.60 -2.80 -14.50
C GLU A 558 5.19 -3.44 -14.48
N GLY A 559 4.32 -3.04 -15.40
CA GLY A 559 2.94 -3.52 -15.48
C GLY A 559 1.97 -2.95 -14.43
N ARG A 560 2.44 -2.08 -13.51
CA ARG A 560 1.59 -1.44 -12.49
C ARG A 560 0.76 -0.28 -13.05
N ILE A 561 1.37 0.59 -13.86
CA ILE A 561 0.74 1.86 -14.27
C ILE A 561 -0.19 1.67 -15.45
N SER A 562 0.28 1.01 -16.50
CA SER A 562 -0.48 0.68 -17.70
C SER A 562 0.15 -0.57 -18.35
N PRO A 563 -0.65 -1.46 -18.96
CA PRO A 563 -0.13 -2.62 -19.70
C PRO A 563 0.74 -2.23 -20.91
N ASP A 564 0.54 -1.03 -21.47
CA ASP A 564 1.24 -0.55 -22.66
C ASP A 564 2.53 0.23 -22.33
N VAL A 565 2.90 0.33 -21.05
CA VAL A 565 4.07 1.09 -20.58
C VAL A 565 5.06 0.17 -19.87
N ARG A 566 6.31 0.17 -20.35
CA ARG A 566 7.40 -0.64 -19.79
C ARG A 566 8.37 0.12 -18.89
N ALA A 567 8.43 1.44 -19.01
CA ALA A 567 9.27 2.29 -18.18
C ALA A 567 8.41 3.34 -17.45
N ASN A 568 8.56 3.44 -16.13
CA ASN A 568 7.76 4.32 -15.30
C ASN A 568 8.68 5.14 -14.39
N TYR A 569 8.51 6.45 -14.39
CA TYR A 569 9.32 7.35 -13.58
C TYR A 569 8.48 8.13 -12.58
N LEU A 570 8.89 8.11 -11.32
CA LEU A 570 8.37 8.96 -10.26
C LEU A 570 9.03 10.33 -10.34
N ALA A 571 8.24 11.39 -10.32
CA ALA A 571 8.73 12.76 -10.43
C ALA A 571 7.85 13.75 -9.64
N SER A 572 8.38 14.93 -9.33
CA SER A 572 7.56 15.99 -8.75
C SER A 572 6.48 16.46 -9.75
N PRO A 573 5.30 16.92 -9.29
CA PRO A 573 4.27 17.49 -10.15
C PRO A 573 4.76 18.48 -11.22
N PRO A 574 5.65 19.47 -10.93
CA PRO A 574 6.18 20.34 -11.99
C PRO A 574 7.06 19.61 -13.02
N LEU A 575 7.81 18.57 -12.63
CA LEU A 575 8.55 17.73 -13.58
C LEU A 575 7.61 16.86 -14.44
N VAL A 576 6.48 16.40 -13.90
CA VAL A 576 5.44 15.73 -14.71
C VAL A 576 4.95 16.66 -15.83
N VAL A 577 4.68 17.93 -15.52
CA VAL A 577 4.32 18.94 -16.53
C VAL A 577 5.45 19.13 -17.55
N ALA A 578 6.70 19.26 -17.11
CA ALA A 578 7.84 19.43 -18.00
C ALA A 578 8.01 18.25 -18.98
N TYR A 579 7.89 17.00 -18.51
CA TYR A 579 7.98 15.82 -19.37
C TYR A 579 6.76 15.63 -20.29
N ALA A 580 5.58 16.15 -19.92
CA ALA A 580 4.43 16.20 -20.83
C ALA A 580 4.64 17.21 -21.97
N LEU A 581 5.31 18.34 -21.71
CA LEU A 581 5.70 19.32 -22.72
C LEU A 581 6.77 18.75 -23.67
N ALA A 582 7.80 18.09 -23.11
CA ALA A 582 8.85 17.46 -23.89
C ALA A 582 8.33 16.26 -24.72
N GLY A 583 7.45 15.45 -24.12
CA GLY A 583 6.86 14.24 -24.71
C GLY A 583 7.80 13.03 -24.80
N ARG A 584 8.99 13.11 -24.19
CA ARG A 584 10.01 12.05 -24.18
C ARG A 584 10.90 12.14 -22.93
N ILE A 585 11.40 11.01 -22.45
CA ILE A 585 12.22 10.90 -21.23
C ILE A 585 13.71 11.06 -21.52
N ASP A 586 14.14 10.76 -22.74
CA ASP A 586 15.54 10.76 -23.20
C ASP A 586 16.02 12.16 -23.61
N LEU A 587 15.63 13.15 -22.81
CA LEU A 587 15.99 14.57 -22.94
C LEU A 587 16.69 15.01 -21.64
N ASP A 588 17.85 15.64 -21.75
CA ASP A 588 18.48 16.32 -20.62
C ASP A 588 17.80 17.68 -20.41
N LEU A 589 16.83 17.74 -19.49
CA LEU A 589 16.06 18.97 -19.22
C LEU A 589 16.92 20.13 -18.69
N ALA A 590 18.16 19.88 -18.26
CA ALA A 590 19.07 20.93 -17.83
C ALA A 590 19.69 21.69 -19.01
N THR A 591 19.94 21.00 -20.13
CA THR A 591 20.73 21.53 -21.25
C THR A 591 19.99 21.56 -22.58
N GLU A 592 18.92 20.78 -22.75
CA GLU A 592 18.12 20.70 -23.97
C GLU A 592 16.77 21.44 -23.80
N PRO A 593 16.25 22.09 -24.86
CA PRO A 593 15.00 22.83 -24.79
C PRO A 593 13.78 21.89 -24.74
N LEU A 594 12.75 22.31 -23.99
CA LEU A 594 11.43 21.65 -23.93
C LEU A 594 10.67 21.80 -25.26
N GLY A 595 10.91 22.90 -25.97
CA GLY A 595 10.29 23.21 -27.24
C GLY A 595 10.66 24.61 -27.72
N THR A 596 10.01 25.04 -28.79
CA THR A 596 10.17 26.38 -29.36
C THR A 596 9.02 27.27 -28.90
N GLY A 597 9.35 28.44 -28.37
CA GLY A 597 8.37 29.42 -27.94
C GLY A 597 7.68 30.13 -29.10
N ARG A 598 6.63 30.89 -28.79
CA ARG A 598 5.88 31.71 -29.77
C ARG A 598 6.72 32.80 -30.45
N ASP A 599 7.87 33.13 -29.87
CA ASP A 599 8.87 34.07 -30.39
C ASP A 599 9.94 33.39 -31.27
N GLY A 600 9.82 32.07 -31.50
CA GLY A 600 10.78 31.28 -32.26
C GLY A 600 12.04 30.90 -31.47
N GLN A 601 12.16 31.28 -30.19
CA GLN A 601 13.33 30.96 -29.37
C GLN A 601 13.18 29.61 -28.65
N PRO A 602 14.29 28.89 -28.39
CA PRO A 602 14.25 27.69 -27.57
C PRO A 602 13.84 28.04 -26.13
N VAL A 603 12.91 27.28 -25.55
CA VAL A 603 12.48 27.40 -24.16
C VAL A 603 13.05 26.25 -23.35
N PHE A 604 13.85 26.56 -22.35
CA PHE A 604 14.47 25.58 -21.44
C PHE A 604 13.66 25.45 -20.14
N LEU A 605 13.91 24.37 -19.38
CA LEU A 605 13.26 24.17 -18.08
C LEU A 605 13.48 25.37 -17.14
N ARG A 606 14.71 25.89 -17.08
CA ARG A 606 15.07 27.08 -16.27
C ARG A 606 14.27 28.33 -16.61
N ASP A 607 13.71 28.44 -17.82
CA ASP A 607 12.95 29.62 -18.23
C ASP A 607 11.50 29.59 -17.72
N ILE A 608 11.02 28.42 -17.29
CA ILE A 608 9.65 28.21 -16.80
C ILE A 608 9.60 27.68 -15.37
N TRP A 609 10.74 27.33 -14.78
CA TRP A 609 10.80 26.84 -13.40
C TRP A 609 10.49 27.98 -12.41
N PRO A 610 9.57 27.78 -11.46
CA PRO A 610 9.28 28.78 -10.44
C PRO A 610 10.39 28.84 -9.39
N THR A 611 10.66 30.04 -8.91
CA THR A 611 11.48 30.25 -7.72
C THR A 611 10.72 29.87 -6.45
N GLN A 612 11.45 29.59 -5.37
CA GLN A 612 10.84 29.27 -4.08
C GLN A 612 9.97 30.43 -3.57
N ALA A 613 10.39 31.67 -3.79
CA ALA A 613 9.62 32.86 -3.43
C ALA A 613 8.28 32.96 -4.20
N GLU A 614 8.26 32.61 -5.49
CA GLU A 614 7.01 32.56 -6.27
C GLU A 614 6.05 31.50 -5.72
N ILE A 615 6.57 30.33 -5.35
CA ILE A 615 5.78 29.24 -4.75
C ILE A 615 5.22 29.67 -3.40
N GLU A 616 6.04 30.24 -2.53
CA GLU A 616 5.64 30.71 -1.20
C GLU A 616 4.57 31.80 -1.28
N GLN A 617 4.73 32.75 -2.20
CA GLN A 617 3.72 33.77 -2.44
C GLN A 617 2.40 33.15 -2.93
N ALA A 618 2.46 32.18 -3.84
CA ALA A 618 1.26 31.49 -4.31
C ALA A 618 0.57 30.72 -3.18
N VAL A 619 1.32 30.01 -2.34
CA VAL A 619 0.79 29.28 -1.17
C VAL A 619 0.11 30.25 -0.21
N ALA A 620 0.81 31.33 0.18
CA ALA A 620 0.31 32.31 1.14
C ALA A 620 -0.95 33.03 0.66
N THR A 621 -1.09 33.22 -0.66
CA THR A 621 -2.23 33.93 -1.25
C THR A 621 -3.43 33.00 -1.47
N ALA A 622 -3.19 31.79 -1.97
CA ALA A 622 -4.24 30.93 -2.49
C ALA A 622 -4.73 29.87 -1.50
N VAL A 623 -3.88 29.37 -0.59
CA VAL A 623 -4.26 28.28 0.32
C VAL A 623 -4.86 28.88 1.58
N LYS A 624 -6.17 28.72 1.77
CA LYS A 624 -6.92 29.35 2.88
C LYS A 624 -7.55 28.32 3.80
N SER A 625 -7.51 28.58 5.10
CA SER A 625 -8.14 27.73 6.14
C SER A 625 -9.64 27.51 5.91
N GLU A 626 -10.34 28.50 5.34
CA GLU A 626 -11.77 28.40 5.00
C GLU A 626 -12.07 27.32 3.96
N MET A 627 -11.13 27.02 3.05
CA MET A 627 -11.31 25.96 2.04
C MET A 627 -11.44 24.59 2.72
N PHE A 628 -10.61 24.32 3.74
CA PHE A 628 -10.70 23.08 4.53
C PHE A 628 -12.03 23.01 5.29
N ARG A 629 -12.44 24.09 5.95
CA ARG A 629 -13.73 24.12 6.67
C ARG A 629 -14.91 23.88 5.73
N LYS A 630 -14.89 24.48 4.54
CA LYS A 630 -15.91 24.33 3.51
C LYS A 630 -15.98 22.90 2.98
N GLU A 631 -14.86 22.38 2.48
CA GLU A 631 -14.84 21.07 1.81
C GLU A 631 -15.07 19.90 2.78
N TYR A 632 -14.69 20.05 4.06
CA TYR A 632 -14.83 19.00 5.07
C TYR A 632 -16.06 19.13 5.99
N ALA A 633 -16.87 20.19 5.86
CA ALA A 633 -18.09 20.35 6.67
C ALA A 633 -19.05 19.16 6.53
N ASP A 634 -19.24 18.68 5.28
CA ASP A 634 -20.18 17.61 4.93
C ASP A 634 -19.46 16.41 4.29
N VAL A 635 -18.24 16.10 4.74
CA VAL A 635 -17.38 15.06 4.13
C VAL A 635 -18.04 13.67 4.05
N PHE A 636 -19.03 13.37 4.91
CA PHE A 636 -19.74 12.10 4.94
C PHE A 636 -21.08 12.11 4.18
N ALA A 637 -21.55 13.27 3.70
CA ALA A 637 -22.87 13.41 3.07
C ALA A 637 -22.91 12.81 1.66
N GLY A 638 -21.86 13.05 0.87
CA GLY A 638 -21.75 12.64 -0.52
C GLY A 638 -22.65 13.44 -1.47
N ASP A 639 -22.56 13.14 -2.76
CA ASP A 639 -23.38 13.78 -3.78
C ASP A 639 -24.80 13.17 -3.86
N LEU A 640 -25.62 13.65 -4.80
CA LEU A 640 -26.97 13.14 -5.02
C LEU A 640 -26.97 11.66 -5.47
N ALA A 641 -25.98 11.22 -6.25
CA ALA A 641 -25.87 9.84 -6.68
C ALA A 641 -25.63 8.90 -5.49
N TRP A 642 -24.70 9.26 -4.60
CA TRP A 642 -24.44 8.53 -3.36
C TRP A 642 -25.63 8.54 -2.41
N SER A 643 -26.17 9.73 -2.14
CA SER A 643 -27.25 9.91 -1.15
C SER A 643 -28.61 9.35 -1.60
N SER A 644 -28.81 9.11 -2.90
CA SER A 644 -30.04 8.51 -3.45
C SER A 644 -30.04 6.98 -3.52
N LEU A 645 -28.91 6.30 -3.28
CA LEU A 645 -28.87 4.82 -3.25
C LEU A 645 -29.92 4.24 -2.28
N ALA A 646 -30.73 3.30 -2.75
CA ALA A 646 -31.70 2.60 -1.92
C ALA A 646 -30.97 1.58 -1.03
N VAL A 647 -30.75 1.94 0.24
CA VAL A 647 -30.01 1.09 1.19
C VAL A 647 -30.95 0.06 1.80
N PRO A 648 -30.67 -1.25 1.71
CA PRO A 648 -31.43 -2.28 2.40
C PRO A 648 -31.48 -2.05 3.92
N GLU A 649 -32.59 -2.40 4.55
CA GLU A 649 -32.74 -2.40 6.02
C GLU A 649 -32.46 -3.79 6.59
N GLY A 650 -32.01 -3.86 7.84
CA GLY A 650 -31.80 -5.11 8.58
C GLY A 650 -30.42 -5.22 9.24
N GLU A 651 -30.35 -6.07 10.26
CA GLU A 651 -29.11 -6.34 11.01
C GLU A 651 -28.16 -7.27 10.25
N THR A 652 -28.70 -8.17 9.43
CA THR A 652 -27.98 -9.06 8.51
C THR A 652 -28.10 -8.56 7.07
N PHE A 653 -27.10 -8.84 6.24
CA PHE A 653 -27.13 -8.42 4.83
C PHE A 653 -28.01 -9.35 3.99
N ALA A 654 -28.86 -8.77 3.14
CA ALA A 654 -29.69 -9.52 2.20
C ALA A 654 -28.90 -9.89 0.94
N TRP A 655 -28.19 -11.01 0.99
CA TRP A 655 -27.39 -11.52 -0.13
C TRP A 655 -28.23 -11.78 -1.38
N GLN A 656 -27.82 -11.20 -2.51
CA GLN A 656 -28.44 -11.42 -3.82
C GLN A 656 -27.75 -12.58 -4.55
N SER A 657 -28.51 -13.58 -5.00
CA SER A 657 -27.95 -14.78 -5.65
C SER A 657 -27.34 -14.50 -7.01
N ASP A 658 -27.84 -13.48 -7.72
CA ASP A 658 -27.35 -13.04 -9.03
C ASP A 658 -26.22 -12.00 -8.93
N SER A 659 -25.86 -11.57 -7.71
CA SER A 659 -24.72 -10.68 -7.48
C SER A 659 -23.43 -11.26 -8.07
N THR A 660 -22.70 -10.40 -8.78
CA THR A 660 -21.34 -10.69 -9.24
C THR A 660 -20.27 -9.86 -8.49
N TYR A 661 -20.65 -8.99 -7.55
CA TYR A 661 -19.73 -8.18 -6.74
C TYR A 661 -19.67 -8.55 -5.25
N VAL A 662 -20.79 -8.96 -4.66
CA VAL A 662 -20.93 -9.19 -3.21
C VAL A 662 -21.60 -10.55 -2.97
N ARG A 663 -20.81 -11.55 -2.54
CA ARG A 663 -21.31 -12.89 -2.25
C ARG A 663 -20.89 -13.36 -0.87
N LYS A 664 -21.80 -14.06 -0.19
CA LYS A 664 -21.55 -14.67 1.11
C LYS A 664 -20.38 -15.66 1.00
N PRO A 665 -19.27 -15.45 1.71
CA PRO A 665 -18.16 -16.40 1.71
C PRO A 665 -18.47 -17.63 2.58
N PRO A 666 -17.88 -18.80 2.27
CA PRO A 666 -18.16 -20.05 2.97
C PRO A 666 -17.34 -20.24 4.27
N TYR A 667 -16.71 -19.19 4.80
CA TYR A 667 -15.71 -19.30 5.90
C TYR A 667 -16.25 -19.91 7.20
N PHE A 668 -17.56 -19.80 7.43
CA PHE A 668 -18.24 -20.23 8.65
C PHE A 668 -19.16 -21.43 8.43
N ASP A 669 -19.17 -22.02 7.23
CA ASP A 669 -20.06 -23.13 6.89
C ASP A 669 -19.74 -24.36 7.76
N GLY A 670 -20.77 -24.89 8.42
CA GLY A 670 -20.62 -26.04 9.34
C GLY A 670 -19.76 -25.77 10.57
N MET A 671 -19.55 -24.50 10.94
CA MET A 671 -18.82 -24.12 12.14
C MET A 671 -19.58 -24.51 13.42
N THR A 672 -18.86 -25.12 14.37
CA THR A 672 -19.37 -25.52 15.69
C THR A 672 -18.85 -24.60 16.80
N LEU A 673 -19.55 -24.60 17.95
CA LEU A 673 -19.17 -23.85 19.15
C LEU A 673 -17.77 -24.23 19.64
N ALA A 674 -17.47 -25.52 19.72
CA ALA A 674 -16.11 -26.00 19.99
C ALA A 674 -15.28 -26.05 18.70
N PRO A 675 -13.99 -25.67 18.73
CA PRO A 675 -13.09 -25.88 17.60
C PRO A 675 -12.92 -27.37 17.30
N LYS A 676 -12.69 -27.69 16.02
CA LYS A 676 -12.37 -29.08 15.61
C LYS A 676 -11.01 -29.47 16.20
N PRO A 677 -10.79 -30.74 16.58
CA PRO A 677 -9.47 -31.20 17.01
C PRO A 677 -8.42 -30.95 15.93
N LEU A 678 -7.23 -30.52 16.35
CA LEU A 678 -6.09 -30.38 15.44
C LEU A 678 -5.72 -31.75 14.86
N ARG A 679 -5.27 -31.74 13.60
CA ARG A 679 -4.82 -32.94 12.90
C ARG A 679 -3.53 -32.66 12.16
N ASP A 680 -2.69 -33.68 12.08
CA ASP A 680 -1.56 -33.70 11.16
C ASP A 680 -2.08 -33.69 9.70
N ILE A 681 -1.27 -33.17 8.78
CA ILE A 681 -1.59 -33.13 7.36
C ILE A 681 -1.02 -34.40 6.73
N ALA A 682 -1.83 -35.20 6.07
CA ALA A 682 -1.39 -36.44 5.43
C ALA A 682 -1.97 -36.56 4.03
N GLY A 683 -1.20 -37.16 3.12
CA GLY A 683 -1.65 -37.41 1.74
C GLY A 683 -1.80 -36.15 0.90
N ALA A 684 -1.11 -35.05 1.25
CA ALA A 684 -1.28 -33.78 0.57
C ALA A 684 -0.58 -33.74 -0.78
N ARG A 685 -1.11 -32.96 -1.73
CA ARG A 685 -0.50 -32.70 -3.04
C ARG A 685 0.05 -31.29 -3.13
N CYS A 686 1.14 -31.11 -3.87
CA CYS A 686 1.67 -29.78 -4.13
C CYS A 686 0.84 -29.09 -5.22
N LEU A 687 0.28 -27.92 -4.92
CA LEU A 687 -0.47 -27.12 -5.88
C LEU A 687 0.46 -26.31 -6.79
N ALA A 688 1.56 -25.81 -6.24
CA ALA A 688 2.57 -25.03 -6.97
C ALA A 688 3.93 -25.08 -6.28
N VAL A 689 4.99 -25.06 -7.10
CA VAL A 689 6.38 -24.87 -6.66
C VAL A 689 6.88 -23.56 -7.21
N LEU A 690 7.02 -22.58 -6.33
CA LEU A 690 7.30 -21.19 -6.69
C LEU A 690 8.74 -20.80 -6.32
N GLY A 691 9.27 -19.79 -7.00
CA GLY A 691 10.60 -19.25 -6.74
C GLY A 691 10.65 -18.23 -5.60
N ASP A 692 11.67 -17.38 -5.64
CA ASP A 692 11.87 -16.27 -4.71
C ASP A 692 10.97 -15.08 -5.03
N SER A 693 10.75 -14.22 -4.03
CA SER A 693 10.11 -12.91 -4.12
C SER A 693 8.73 -12.95 -4.81
N ILE A 694 7.96 -14.02 -4.56
CA ILE A 694 6.58 -14.14 -5.01
C ILE A 694 5.74 -13.11 -4.25
N THR A 695 5.37 -12.03 -4.94
CA THR A 695 4.56 -10.97 -4.35
C THR A 695 3.09 -11.37 -4.16
N THR A 696 2.37 -10.65 -3.30
CA THR A 696 0.91 -10.80 -3.17
C THR A 696 0.15 -10.45 -4.46
N ASP A 697 0.74 -9.73 -5.40
CA ASP A 697 0.20 -9.53 -6.76
C ASP A 697 0.26 -10.79 -7.62
N HIS A 698 1.25 -11.66 -7.41
CA HIS A 698 1.30 -12.98 -8.06
C HIS A 698 0.25 -13.93 -7.48
N ILE A 699 0.08 -13.90 -6.15
CA ILE A 699 -0.87 -14.76 -5.42
C ILE A 699 -2.31 -14.29 -5.64
N SER A 700 -2.58 -12.98 -5.58
CA SER A 700 -3.91 -12.39 -5.72
C SER A 700 -3.82 -11.10 -6.55
N PRO A 701 -3.91 -11.20 -7.90
CA PRO A 701 -3.87 -10.04 -8.78
C PRO A 701 -5.06 -9.10 -8.52
N ALA A 702 -4.87 -7.80 -8.74
CA ALA A 702 -5.92 -6.79 -8.57
C ALA A 702 -6.35 -6.11 -9.88
N GLY A 703 -5.58 -6.29 -10.96
CA GLY A 703 -5.82 -5.64 -12.26
C GLY A 703 -6.91 -6.31 -13.09
N SER A 704 -6.85 -6.11 -14.40
CA SER A 704 -7.87 -6.57 -15.36
C SER A 704 -8.04 -8.09 -15.40
N ILE A 705 -9.29 -8.52 -15.63
CA ILE A 705 -9.65 -9.94 -15.75
C ILE A 705 -9.63 -10.32 -17.24
N LYS A 706 -8.82 -11.33 -17.60
CA LYS A 706 -8.78 -11.84 -18.98
C LYS A 706 -10.02 -12.69 -19.27
N LYS A 707 -10.65 -12.50 -20.43
CA LYS A 707 -11.79 -13.32 -20.89
C LYS A 707 -11.53 -14.83 -20.84
N ALA A 708 -10.36 -15.27 -21.29
CA ALA A 708 -10.01 -16.69 -21.28
C ALA A 708 -9.67 -17.26 -19.88
N SER A 709 -9.56 -16.42 -18.84
CA SER A 709 -9.25 -16.89 -17.48
C SER A 709 -10.45 -17.60 -16.83
N PRO A 710 -10.24 -18.43 -15.78
CA PRO A 710 -11.34 -19.03 -15.04
C PRO A 710 -12.36 -18.00 -14.53
N ALA A 711 -11.89 -16.86 -14.00
CA ALA A 711 -12.75 -15.78 -13.54
C ALA A 711 -13.53 -15.11 -14.69
N GLY A 712 -12.89 -14.90 -15.85
CA GLY A 712 -13.56 -14.37 -17.05
C GLY A 712 -14.68 -15.28 -17.54
N ARG A 713 -14.41 -16.60 -17.65
CA ARG A 713 -15.43 -17.60 -18.02
C ARG A 713 -16.59 -17.63 -17.03
N TYR A 714 -16.30 -17.55 -15.73
CA TYR A 714 -17.32 -17.47 -14.68
C TYR A 714 -18.22 -16.24 -14.86
N LEU A 715 -17.63 -15.06 -15.10
CA LEU A 715 -18.37 -13.82 -15.30
C LEU A 715 -19.24 -13.87 -16.56
N GLU A 716 -18.73 -14.39 -17.69
CA GLU A 716 -19.54 -14.56 -18.91
C GLU A 716 -20.72 -15.53 -18.68
N ALA A 717 -20.49 -16.63 -17.96
CA ALA A 717 -21.54 -17.57 -17.60
C ALA A 717 -22.63 -16.96 -16.70
N HIS A 718 -22.31 -15.86 -15.99
CA HIS A 718 -23.25 -15.10 -15.18
C HIS A 718 -23.74 -13.82 -15.87
N GLY A 719 -23.63 -13.74 -17.20
CA GLY A 719 -24.21 -12.65 -18.00
C GLY A 719 -23.42 -11.34 -17.99
N CYS A 720 -22.19 -11.32 -17.47
CA CYS A 720 -21.33 -10.14 -17.49
C CYS A 720 -20.55 -10.10 -18.81
N ALA A 721 -20.71 -9.02 -19.59
CA ALA A 721 -19.91 -8.82 -20.79
C ALA A 721 -18.44 -8.52 -20.44
N ALA A 722 -17.51 -8.80 -21.37
CA ALA A 722 -16.08 -8.64 -21.13
C ALA A 722 -15.66 -7.18 -20.81
N ALA A 723 -16.37 -6.20 -21.37
CA ALA A 723 -16.17 -4.78 -21.05
C ALA A 723 -16.55 -4.43 -19.59
N ASP A 724 -17.43 -5.23 -18.97
CA ASP A 724 -17.99 -5.02 -17.64
C ASP A 724 -17.34 -5.91 -16.57
N PHE A 725 -16.34 -6.71 -16.92
CA PHE A 725 -15.61 -7.51 -15.93
C PHE A 725 -15.03 -6.67 -14.81
N ASN A 726 -14.68 -5.41 -15.11
CA ASN A 726 -13.98 -4.50 -14.21
C ASN A 726 -12.62 -5.15 -13.82
N SER A 727 -12.13 -4.92 -12.60
CA SER A 727 -10.85 -5.46 -12.11
C SER A 727 -11.04 -6.52 -11.03
N TYR A 728 -10.05 -7.39 -10.82
CA TYR A 728 -10.06 -8.29 -9.66
C TYR A 728 -10.19 -7.52 -8.34
N GLY A 729 -9.59 -6.33 -8.21
CA GLY A 729 -9.72 -5.47 -7.03
C GLY A 729 -11.18 -5.08 -6.74
N SER A 730 -11.95 -4.75 -7.77
CA SER A 730 -13.38 -4.45 -7.63
C SER A 730 -14.23 -5.66 -7.23
N ARG A 731 -13.77 -6.88 -7.52
CA ARG A 731 -14.50 -8.15 -7.31
C ARG A 731 -14.21 -8.80 -5.96
N ARG A 732 -13.48 -8.12 -5.05
CA ARG A 732 -13.07 -8.67 -3.75
C ARG A 732 -14.19 -9.00 -2.78
N GLY A 733 -15.40 -8.47 -2.97
CA GLY A 733 -16.57 -8.90 -2.23
C GLY A 733 -17.15 -10.25 -2.70
N ASN A 734 -16.62 -10.82 -3.79
CA ASN A 734 -17.11 -12.05 -4.39
C ASN A 734 -16.04 -13.14 -4.39
N HIS A 735 -16.17 -14.08 -3.45
CA HIS A 735 -15.21 -15.17 -3.31
C HIS A 735 -15.11 -16.05 -4.56
N GLU A 736 -16.18 -16.25 -5.32
CA GLU A 736 -16.18 -17.05 -6.55
C GLU A 736 -15.20 -16.50 -7.59
N VAL A 737 -15.16 -15.18 -7.74
CA VAL A 737 -14.24 -14.52 -8.68
C VAL A 737 -12.81 -14.55 -8.14
N MET A 738 -12.64 -14.29 -6.85
CA MET A 738 -11.30 -14.16 -6.25
C MET A 738 -10.56 -15.49 -6.09
N VAL A 739 -11.27 -16.59 -5.79
CA VAL A 739 -10.68 -17.94 -5.77
C VAL A 739 -10.21 -18.36 -7.15
N ARG A 740 -10.96 -18.00 -8.20
CA ARG A 740 -10.58 -18.20 -9.61
C ARG A 740 -9.42 -17.30 -10.05
N GLY A 741 -9.29 -16.13 -9.44
CA GLY A 741 -8.18 -15.20 -9.64
C GLY A 741 -6.91 -15.56 -8.88
N THR A 742 -6.99 -16.47 -7.91
CA THR A 742 -5.85 -16.82 -7.04
C THR A 742 -4.81 -17.60 -7.84
N PHE A 743 -3.56 -17.11 -7.77
CA PHE A 743 -2.42 -17.49 -8.61
C PHE A 743 -2.63 -17.30 -10.12
N ALA A 744 -3.63 -16.53 -10.55
CA ALA A 744 -3.93 -16.30 -11.97
C ALA A 744 -3.09 -15.18 -12.63
N ASN A 745 -2.07 -14.67 -11.92
CA ASN A 745 -1.18 -13.65 -12.47
C ASN A 745 -0.44 -14.20 -13.70
N VAL A 746 -0.36 -13.38 -14.75
CA VAL A 746 0.22 -13.76 -16.04
C VAL A 746 1.75 -13.90 -16.02
N ARG A 747 2.39 -13.47 -14.94
CA ARG A 747 3.86 -13.49 -14.73
C ARG A 747 4.32 -14.55 -13.73
N ILE A 748 3.41 -15.28 -13.09
CA ILE A 748 3.81 -16.33 -12.16
C ILE A 748 4.55 -17.44 -12.92
N ARG A 749 5.61 -17.97 -12.34
CA ARG A 749 6.42 -19.06 -12.90
C ARG A 749 6.38 -20.23 -11.94
N ASN A 750 5.60 -21.25 -12.30
CA ASN A 750 5.47 -22.47 -11.52
C ASN A 750 6.45 -23.52 -12.06
N ARG A 751 7.33 -24.05 -11.20
CA ARG A 751 8.33 -25.05 -11.59
C ARG A 751 7.71 -26.40 -11.98
N MET A 752 6.44 -26.63 -11.65
CA MET A 752 5.69 -27.82 -12.12
C MET A 752 5.31 -27.73 -13.60
N THR A 753 5.31 -26.52 -14.18
CA THR A 753 5.03 -26.26 -15.61
C THR A 753 6.06 -25.24 -16.15
N PRO A 754 7.36 -25.60 -16.24
CA PRO A 754 8.43 -24.64 -16.48
C PRO A 754 8.35 -23.95 -17.86
N GLU A 755 7.68 -24.59 -18.83
CA GLU A 755 7.47 -24.07 -20.18
C GLU A 755 6.30 -23.07 -20.28
N ILE A 756 5.54 -22.86 -19.20
CA ILE A 756 4.33 -22.02 -19.20
C ILE A 756 4.53 -20.87 -18.20
N GLU A 757 4.56 -19.64 -18.71
CA GLU A 757 4.44 -18.43 -17.89
C GLU A 757 2.96 -18.11 -17.67
N GLY A 758 2.58 -17.84 -16.42
CA GLY A 758 1.20 -17.64 -16.00
C GLY A 758 0.71 -18.71 -15.04
N GLY A 759 -0.50 -18.50 -14.50
CA GLY A 759 -1.13 -19.30 -13.43
C GLY A 759 -1.49 -20.73 -13.79
N ALA A 760 -0.52 -21.51 -14.26
CA ALA A 760 -0.64 -22.90 -14.65
C ALA A 760 0.00 -23.84 -13.62
N THR A 761 -0.56 -25.04 -13.54
CA THR A 761 -0.02 -26.18 -12.78
C THR A 761 -0.47 -27.47 -13.44
N VAL A 762 -0.16 -28.61 -12.82
CA VAL A 762 -0.67 -29.91 -13.22
C VAL A 762 -1.51 -30.52 -12.11
N HIS A 763 -2.56 -31.22 -12.51
CA HIS A 763 -3.27 -32.16 -11.64
C HIS A 763 -2.60 -33.54 -11.74
N LEU A 764 -2.54 -34.31 -10.65
CA LEU A 764 -1.94 -35.65 -10.64
C LEU A 764 -3.04 -36.70 -10.42
N PRO A 765 -2.96 -37.87 -11.09
CA PRO A 765 -1.78 -38.44 -11.76
C PRO A 765 -1.67 -38.16 -13.27
N ASP A 766 -2.68 -37.58 -13.92
CA ASP A 766 -2.72 -37.35 -15.37
C ASP A 766 -1.69 -36.31 -15.86
N ALA A 767 -1.16 -35.50 -14.95
CA ALA A 767 -0.11 -34.50 -15.17
C ALA A 767 -0.40 -33.52 -16.32
N THR A 768 -1.67 -33.31 -16.65
CA THR A 768 -2.09 -32.43 -17.73
C THR A 768 -2.00 -30.96 -17.27
N PRO A 769 -1.35 -30.06 -18.01
CA PRO A 769 -1.33 -28.64 -17.68
C PRO A 769 -2.74 -28.03 -17.68
N MET A 770 -3.06 -27.31 -16.62
CA MET A 770 -4.32 -26.56 -16.47
C MET A 770 -4.10 -25.33 -15.60
N SER A 771 -5.14 -24.52 -15.41
CA SER A 771 -5.05 -23.40 -14.46
C SER A 771 -4.93 -23.91 -13.03
N ILE A 772 -4.25 -23.14 -12.16
CA ILE A 772 -4.13 -23.49 -10.73
C ILE A 772 -5.51 -23.67 -10.07
N TYR A 773 -6.48 -22.82 -10.44
CA TYR A 773 -7.86 -22.96 -9.98
C TYR A 773 -8.49 -24.30 -10.42
N ASP A 774 -8.39 -24.67 -11.70
CA ASP A 774 -9.00 -25.91 -12.19
C ASP A 774 -8.39 -27.16 -11.52
N ALA A 775 -7.09 -27.12 -11.22
CA ALA A 775 -6.42 -28.19 -10.47
C ALA A 775 -6.88 -28.25 -9.00
N ALA A 776 -7.04 -27.08 -8.35
CA ALA A 776 -7.55 -27.01 -6.98
C ALA A 776 -8.97 -27.57 -6.85
N GLU A 777 -9.86 -27.27 -7.80
CA GLU A 777 -11.23 -27.82 -7.83
C GLU A 777 -11.25 -29.34 -7.97
N LYS A 778 -10.37 -29.91 -8.81
CA LYS A 778 -10.23 -31.37 -8.94
C LYS A 778 -9.80 -32.00 -7.62
N TYR A 779 -8.75 -31.48 -6.98
CA TYR A 779 -8.30 -31.99 -5.68
C TYR A 779 -9.33 -31.82 -4.57
N ALA A 780 -10.10 -30.73 -4.60
CA ALA A 780 -11.22 -30.53 -3.67
C ALA A 780 -12.29 -31.61 -3.84
N ALA A 781 -12.65 -31.98 -5.08
CA ALA A 781 -13.59 -33.07 -5.37
C ALA A 781 -13.05 -34.45 -4.91
N GLU A 782 -11.73 -34.63 -4.89
CA GLU A 782 -11.06 -35.84 -4.42
C GLU A 782 -10.84 -35.86 -2.89
N GLY A 783 -11.10 -34.75 -2.19
CA GLY A 783 -10.86 -34.63 -0.75
C GLY A 783 -9.38 -34.60 -0.36
N VAL A 784 -8.51 -34.15 -1.28
CA VAL A 784 -7.05 -34.15 -1.11
C VAL A 784 -6.58 -32.80 -0.56
N PRO A 785 -5.85 -32.75 0.57
CA PRO A 785 -5.31 -31.50 1.10
C PRO A 785 -4.15 -30.98 0.22
N LEU A 786 -3.96 -29.67 0.17
CA LEU A 786 -2.92 -29.07 -0.67
C LEU A 786 -1.82 -28.37 0.13
N VAL A 787 -0.61 -28.36 -0.45
CA VAL A 787 0.53 -27.57 0.00
C VAL A 787 1.10 -26.70 -1.12
N VAL A 788 1.78 -25.62 -0.77
CA VAL A 788 2.57 -24.80 -1.70
C VAL A 788 4.03 -24.81 -1.24
N LEU A 789 4.96 -24.99 -2.18
CA LEU A 789 6.39 -24.80 -1.93
C LEU A 789 6.83 -23.45 -2.51
N ALA A 790 7.61 -22.67 -1.78
CA ALA A 790 8.09 -21.37 -2.22
C ALA A 790 9.56 -21.12 -1.83
N GLY A 791 10.20 -20.17 -2.51
CA GLY A 791 11.54 -19.70 -2.16
C GLY A 791 11.51 -18.66 -1.05
N LYS A 792 12.40 -17.67 -1.16
CA LYS A 792 12.57 -16.57 -0.19
C LYS A 792 11.52 -15.48 -0.38
N GLU A 793 11.25 -14.73 0.69
CA GLU A 793 10.36 -13.55 0.67
C GLU A 793 8.96 -13.84 0.11
N TYR A 794 8.40 -15.01 0.43
CA TYR A 794 7.07 -15.40 -0.04
C TYR A 794 6.00 -14.44 0.53
N GLY A 795 5.19 -13.87 -0.37
CA GLY A 795 4.13 -12.94 -0.03
C GLY A 795 4.55 -11.48 0.12
N SER A 796 5.64 -11.05 -0.53
CA SER A 796 6.07 -9.65 -0.48
C SER A 796 5.09 -8.67 -1.13
N GLY A 797 5.12 -7.39 -0.74
CA GLY A 797 4.35 -6.32 -1.40
C GLY A 797 3.07 -5.91 -0.67
N SER A 798 1.97 -5.72 -1.40
CA SER A 798 0.73 -5.10 -0.86
C SER A 798 0.04 -6.01 0.17
N SER A 799 -0.62 -5.41 1.17
CA SER A 799 -1.28 -6.11 2.28
C SER A 799 -2.65 -6.73 1.91
N ARG A 800 -2.67 -7.61 0.91
CA ARG A 800 -3.90 -8.21 0.37
C ARG A 800 -4.28 -9.47 1.14
N ASP A 801 -5.42 -9.44 1.82
CA ASP A 801 -6.03 -10.57 2.52
C ASP A 801 -6.38 -11.75 1.59
N TRP A 802 -6.81 -11.46 0.36
CA TRP A 802 -7.10 -12.46 -0.66
C TRP A 802 -5.90 -13.31 -1.07
N ALA A 803 -4.67 -12.88 -0.77
CA ALA A 803 -3.49 -13.72 -0.91
C ALA A 803 -3.46 -14.87 0.12
N ALA A 804 -4.27 -14.83 1.17
CA ALA A 804 -4.48 -15.95 2.10
C ALA A 804 -5.88 -16.57 1.99
N LYS A 805 -6.93 -15.74 1.84
CA LYS A 805 -8.32 -16.23 1.64
C LYS A 805 -8.43 -17.11 0.39
N GLY A 806 -7.78 -16.70 -0.70
CA GLY A 806 -7.73 -17.44 -1.96
C GLY A 806 -7.13 -18.83 -1.82
N PRO A 807 -5.86 -18.98 -1.40
CA PRO A 807 -5.25 -20.29 -1.19
C PRO A 807 -6.01 -21.17 -0.20
N ALA A 808 -6.56 -20.60 0.88
CA ALA A 808 -7.33 -21.36 1.86
C ALA A 808 -8.59 -21.99 1.24
N LEU A 809 -9.31 -21.21 0.43
CA LEU A 809 -10.49 -21.65 -0.32
C LEU A 809 -10.14 -22.59 -1.48
N GLN A 810 -8.93 -22.50 -2.06
CA GLN A 810 -8.41 -23.50 -3.00
C GLN A 810 -8.00 -24.82 -2.31
N GLY A 811 -8.08 -24.92 -0.98
CA GLY A 811 -7.77 -26.16 -0.24
C GLY A 811 -6.34 -26.25 0.28
N VAL A 812 -5.54 -25.18 0.18
CA VAL A 812 -4.20 -25.13 0.78
C VAL A 812 -4.31 -25.21 2.30
N ARG A 813 -3.47 -26.05 2.91
CA ARG A 813 -3.40 -26.25 4.37
C ARG A 813 -2.04 -25.89 4.96
N ALA A 814 -0.99 -25.96 4.16
CA ALA A 814 0.34 -25.51 4.55
C ALA A 814 1.06 -24.83 3.38
N VAL A 815 1.93 -23.88 3.71
CA VAL A 815 2.95 -23.38 2.79
C VAL A 815 4.30 -23.74 3.39
N VAL A 816 5.25 -24.21 2.59
CA VAL A 816 6.64 -24.45 3.00
C VAL A 816 7.53 -23.51 2.17
N ALA A 817 8.12 -22.52 2.83
CA ALA A 817 8.93 -21.49 2.17
C ALA A 817 10.31 -21.37 2.80
N GLU A 818 11.27 -20.77 2.09
CA GLU A 818 12.57 -20.44 2.70
C GLU A 818 12.46 -19.25 3.66
N SER A 819 11.53 -18.32 3.38
CA SER A 819 11.18 -17.22 4.28
C SER A 819 9.86 -16.55 3.84
N TYR A 820 9.22 -15.85 4.78
CA TYR A 820 7.96 -15.12 4.56
C TYR A 820 8.11 -13.62 4.79
N GLU A 821 7.31 -12.83 4.07
CA GLU A 821 7.00 -11.46 4.50
C GLU A 821 6.02 -11.50 5.70
N ARG A 822 6.20 -10.58 6.66
CA ARG A 822 5.49 -10.53 7.96
C ARG A 822 3.96 -10.50 7.82
N ILE A 823 3.42 -9.61 7.00
CA ILE A 823 1.97 -9.43 6.83
C ILE A 823 1.38 -10.68 6.18
N HIS A 824 2.04 -11.21 5.16
CA HIS A 824 1.55 -12.39 4.47
C HIS A 824 1.53 -13.63 5.39
N ARG A 825 2.60 -13.86 6.16
CA ARG A 825 2.64 -14.92 7.19
C ARG A 825 1.43 -14.83 8.14
N SER A 826 1.17 -13.63 8.65
CA SER A 826 0.06 -13.38 9.58
C SER A 826 -1.31 -13.64 8.93
N ASN A 827 -1.49 -13.25 7.66
CA ASN A 827 -2.71 -13.53 6.91
C ASN A 827 -2.93 -15.03 6.67
N LEU A 828 -1.87 -15.81 6.38
CA LEU A 828 -1.98 -17.27 6.24
C LEU A 828 -2.51 -17.92 7.52
N ILE A 829 -1.95 -17.55 8.66
CA ILE A 829 -2.38 -18.01 9.99
C ILE A 829 -3.82 -17.60 10.26
N GLY A 830 -4.18 -16.36 9.93
CA GLY A 830 -5.54 -15.82 10.06
C GLY A 830 -6.58 -16.62 9.27
N MET A 831 -6.18 -17.34 8.22
CA MET A 831 -7.03 -18.24 7.42
C MET A 831 -6.84 -19.73 7.73
N GLY A 832 -6.11 -20.07 8.78
CA GLY A 832 -5.87 -21.46 9.18
C GLY A 832 -4.88 -22.23 8.29
N ILE A 833 -4.07 -21.54 7.49
CA ILE A 833 -2.95 -22.14 6.76
C ILE A 833 -1.72 -22.10 7.66
N VAL A 834 -1.04 -23.23 7.85
CA VAL A 834 0.20 -23.25 8.64
C VAL A 834 1.39 -22.81 7.77
N PRO A 835 2.09 -21.71 8.12
CA PRO A 835 3.35 -21.37 7.49
C PRO A 835 4.49 -22.22 8.07
N LEU A 836 5.17 -22.95 7.21
CA LEU A 836 6.36 -23.74 7.52
C LEU A 836 7.57 -23.12 6.84
N GLU A 837 8.70 -23.13 7.54
CA GLU A 837 9.99 -22.68 7.02
C GLU A 837 10.95 -23.86 6.88
N PHE A 838 11.65 -23.95 5.75
CA PHE A 838 12.71 -24.94 5.56
C PHE A 838 13.82 -24.78 6.61
N PRO A 839 14.61 -25.82 6.91
CA PRO A 839 15.82 -25.69 7.69
C PRO A 839 16.74 -24.61 7.10
N ALA A 840 17.52 -23.96 7.96
CA ALA A 840 18.44 -22.92 7.53
C ALA A 840 19.40 -23.45 6.44
N GLY A 841 19.35 -22.84 5.25
CA GLY A 841 20.17 -23.23 4.10
C GLY A 841 19.56 -24.31 3.20
N GLU A 842 18.41 -24.88 3.56
CA GLU A 842 17.66 -25.81 2.73
C GLU A 842 16.54 -25.14 1.95
N SER A 843 16.14 -25.75 0.84
CA SER A 843 15.06 -25.32 -0.04
C SER A 843 14.44 -26.52 -0.74
N ALA A 844 13.33 -26.29 -1.45
CA ALA A 844 12.77 -27.30 -2.35
C ALA A 844 13.82 -27.83 -3.35
N ALA A 845 14.71 -26.97 -3.85
CA ALA A 845 15.75 -27.38 -4.79
C ALA A 845 16.85 -28.24 -4.13
N SER A 846 17.35 -27.85 -2.96
CA SER A 846 18.43 -28.60 -2.28
C SER A 846 17.97 -29.98 -1.80
N LEU A 847 16.69 -30.11 -1.44
CA LEU A 847 16.06 -31.35 -1.04
C LEU A 847 15.57 -32.20 -2.23
N GLY A 848 15.71 -31.70 -3.46
CA GLY A 848 15.24 -32.39 -4.67
C GLY A 848 13.73 -32.62 -4.67
N LEU A 849 12.96 -31.68 -4.12
CA LEU A 849 11.50 -31.65 -4.14
C LEU A 849 11.03 -31.05 -5.46
N THR A 850 10.23 -31.81 -6.19
CA THR A 850 9.75 -31.45 -7.53
C THR A 850 8.33 -30.90 -7.52
N GLY A 851 7.56 -31.16 -6.46
CA GLY A 851 6.13 -30.89 -6.36
C GLY A 851 5.26 -32.08 -6.78
N PHE A 852 5.84 -33.13 -7.38
CA PHE A 852 5.11 -34.33 -7.81
C PHE A 852 4.95 -35.37 -6.69
N GLU A 853 5.56 -35.11 -5.53
CA GLU A 853 5.49 -35.95 -4.35
C GLU A 853 4.12 -35.89 -3.67
N THR A 854 3.87 -36.85 -2.78
CA THR A 854 2.81 -36.79 -1.77
C THR A 854 3.42 -36.33 -0.45
N PHE A 855 2.81 -35.35 0.21
CA PHE A 855 3.35 -34.71 1.42
C PHE A 855 2.58 -35.13 2.68
N ALA A 856 3.31 -35.33 3.77
CA ALA A 856 2.77 -35.47 5.12
C ALA A 856 3.54 -34.56 6.09
N ILE A 857 2.82 -33.85 6.97
CA ILE A 857 3.35 -32.99 8.03
C ILE A 857 2.92 -33.61 9.36
N ARG A 858 3.87 -34.17 10.10
CA ARG A 858 3.64 -34.98 11.30
C ARG A 858 4.03 -34.25 12.58
N GLY A 859 3.32 -34.53 13.66
CA GLY A 859 3.58 -34.01 14.99
C GLY A 859 3.05 -32.59 15.24
N LEU A 860 2.40 -31.98 14.25
CA LEU A 860 1.83 -30.63 14.35
C LEU A 860 0.71 -30.59 15.39
N ALA A 861 -0.24 -31.52 15.32
CA ALA A 861 -1.38 -31.54 16.24
C ALA A 861 -0.94 -31.73 17.69
N ALA A 862 -0.12 -32.76 17.96
CA ALA A 862 0.35 -33.07 19.30
C ALA A 862 1.24 -31.95 19.89
N ALA A 863 2.01 -31.25 19.05
CA ALA A 863 2.80 -30.11 19.50
C ALA A 863 1.92 -28.92 19.87
N LEU A 864 0.99 -28.56 19.00
CA LEU A 864 0.11 -27.42 19.21
C LEU A 864 -0.93 -27.66 20.29
N GLU A 865 -1.29 -28.89 20.65
CA GLU A 865 -2.14 -29.19 21.83
C GLU A 865 -1.48 -28.78 23.16
N ARG A 866 -0.15 -28.82 23.25
CA ARG A 866 0.60 -28.41 24.45
C ARG A 866 0.67 -26.89 24.65
N GLY A 867 0.23 -26.11 23.66
CA GLY A 867 0.28 -24.66 23.66
C GLY A 867 1.46 -24.12 22.87
N PHE A 868 1.74 -22.83 23.06
CA PHE A 868 2.84 -22.16 22.37
C PHE A 868 4.20 -22.71 22.81
N THR A 869 5.04 -23.04 21.83
CA THR A 869 6.43 -23.41 22.01
C THR A 869 7.26 -22.63 21.00
N ALA A 870 8.12 -21.73 21.48
CA ALA A 870 8.98 -20.94 20.61
C ALA A 870 9.93 -21.83 19.81
N GLY A 871 10.02 -21.60 18.49
CA GLY A 871 10.90 -22.37 17.61
C GLY A 871 10.46 -23.82 17.39
N LEU A 872 9.16 -24.11 17.50
CA LEU A 872 8.61 -25.43 17.22
C LEU A 872 9.00 -25.93 15.82
N GLU A 873 9.43 -27.19 15.73
CA GLU A 873 9.68 -27.91 14.48
C GLU A 873 8.74 -29.11 14.33
N VAL A 874 8.39 -29.43 13.10
CA VAL A 874 7.58 -30.60 12.69
C VAL A 874 8.31 -31.39 11.61
N GLU A 875 8.02 -32.68 11.48
CA GLU A 875 8.59 -33.51 10.40
C GLU A 875 7.73 -33.37 9.14
N VAL A 876 8.37 -33.06 8.02
CA VAL A 876 7.76 -33.11 6.68
C VAL A 876 8.33 -34.31 5.93
N GLU A 877 7.44 -35.18 5.45
CA GLU A 877 7.76 -36.35 4.63
C GLU A 877 7.19 -36.14 3.22
N ALA A 878 8.04 -36.24 2.20
CA ALA A 878 7.67 -36.18 0.78
C ALA A 878 7.96 -37.53 0.12
N GLU A 879 6.92 -38.22 -0.36
CA GLU A 879 6.99 -39.54 -1.00
C GLU A 879 6.86 -39.44 -2.52
N ARG A 880 7.83 -40.01 -3.26
CA ARG A 880 7.87 -40.00 -4.72
C ARG A 880 7.03 -41.14 -5.30
N ALA A 881 6.45 -40.94 -6.49
CA ALA A 881 5.64 -41.95 -7.17
C ALA A 881 6.42 -43.24 -7.52
N GLU A 882 7.71 -43.12 -7.83
CA GLU A 882 8.59 -44.25 -8.18
C GLU A 882 9.20 -44.96 -6.96
N GLY A 883 8.78 -44.58 -5.75
CA GLY A 883 9.41 -44.98 -4.49
C GLY A 883 10.55 -44.05 -4.08
N GLY A 884 10.85 -44.05 -2.77
CA GLY A 884 11.79 -43.11 -2.16
C GLY A 884 11.09 -41.98 -1.40
N ARG A 885 11.69 -41.59 -0.27
CA ARG A 885 11.14 -40.60 0.66
C ARG A 885 12.21 -39.60 1.02
N VAL A 886 11.83 -38.33 1.04
CA VAL A 886 12.62 -37.23 1.60
C VAL A 886 11.96 -36.82 2.90
N ARG A 887 12.74 -36.78 3.99
CA ARG A 887 12.28 -36.31 5.29
C ARG A 887 13.16 -35.15 5.73
N PHE A 888 12.52 -34.11 6.23
CA PHE A 888 13.21 -32.94 6.76
C PHE A 888 12.40 -32.33 7.90
N ALA A 889 13.07 -31.67 8.84
CA ALA A 889 12.41 -30.85 9.84
C ALA A 889 11.95 -29.54 9.18
N ALA A 890 10.81 -28.99 9.57
CA ALA A 890 10.38 -27.67 9.16
C ALA A 890 9.95 -26.87 10.37
N ARG A 891 10.39 -25.61 10.46
CA ARG A 891 10.01 -24.73 11.56
C ARG A 891 8.57 -24.26 11.37
N VAL A 892 7.75 -24.41 12.40
CA VAL A 892 6.39 -23.87 12.44
C VAL A 892 6.47 -22.39 12.76
N ARG A 893 6.00 -21.54 11.84
CA ARG A 893 6.05 -20.08 11.97
C ARG A 893 4.78 -19.51 12.62
N LEU A 894 4.35 -20.14 13.71
CA LEU A 894 3.39 -19.59 14.67
C LEU A 894 4.21 -18.98 15.81
N ASP A 895 4.43 -17.67 15.73
CA ASP A 895 5.48 -16.97 16.48
C ASP A 895 4.98 -16.47 17.85
N THR A 896 3.66 -16.53 18.09
CA THR A 896 3.00 -15.98 19.30
C THR A 896 2.00 -16.98 19.91
N PRO A 897 1.70 -16.88 21.22
CA PRO A 897 0.63 -17.65 21.84
C PRO A 897 -0.74 -17.43 21.20
N GLN A 898 -1.03 -16.19 20.81
CA GLN A 898 -2.30 -15.83 20.20
C GLN A 898 -2.45 -16.43 18.79
N GLU A 899 -1.37 -16.52 18.02
CA GLU A 899 -1.39 -17.16 16.70
C GLU A 899 -1.68 -18.66 16.78
N VAL A 900 -1.22 -19.33 17.84
CA VAL A 900 -1.57 -20.74 18.10
C VAL A 900 -3.07 -20.87 18.35
N GLU A 901 -3.68 -19.94 19.09
CA GLU A 901 -5.14 -19.92 19.31
C GLU A 901 -5.92 -19.65 18.02
N TYR A 902 -5.47 -18.71 17.19
CA TYR A 902 -6.07 -18.47 15.87
C TYR A 902 -6.05 -19.73 15.00
N TYR A 903 -4.90 -20.41 14.91
CA TYR A 903 -4.77 -21.64 14.16
C TYR A 903 -5.65 -22.77 14.72
N ARG A 904 -5.66 -22.97 16.05
CA ARG A 904 -6.53 -23.94 16.75
C ARG A 904 -8.02 -23.73 16.42
N HIS A 905 -8.42 -22.48 16.23
CA HIS A 905 -9.80 -22.13 15.91
C HIS A 905 -10.13 -22.22 14.40
N GLY A 906 -9.14 -22.53 13.55
CA GLY A 906 -9.28 -22.59 12.10
C GLY A 906 -9.16 -21.24 11.40
N GLY A 907 -8.74 -20.20 12.13
CA GLY A 907 -8.61 -18.83 11.66
C GLY A 907 -9.02 -17.81 12.71
N ILE A 908 -8.62 -16.56 12.50
CA ILE A 908 -8.84 -15.46 13.46
C ILE A 908 -10.31 -15.05 13.53
N LEU A 909 -11.03 -15.05 12.40
CA LEU A 909 -12.45 -14.70 12.39
C LEU A 909 -13.29 -15.74 13.14
N GLN A 910 -12.96 -17.03 12.98
CA GLN A 910 -13.59 -18.13 13.71
C GLN A 910 -13.26 -18.07 15.22
N TYR A 911 -12.05 -17.67 15.58
CA TYR A 911 -11.66 -17.41 16.97
C TYR A 911 -12.52 -16.31 17.59
N VAL A 912 -12.56 -15.14 16.96
CA VAL A 912 -13.29 -13.97 17.45
C VAL A 912 -14.79 -14.25 17.53
N LEU A 913 -15.38 -14.91 16.53
CA LEU A 913 -16.80 -15.27 16.55
C LEU A 913 -17.15 -16.16 17.75
N ARG A 914 -16.34 -17.17 18.07
CA ARG A 914 -16.55 -18.02 19.27
C ARG A 914 -16.37 -17.25 20.57
N GLN A 915 -15.38 -16.35 20.64
CA GLN A 915 -15.16 -15.51 21.82
C GLN A 915 -16.36 -14.58 22.07
N LEU A 916 -16.90 -13.98 21.02
CA LEU A 916 -18.10 -13.16 21.10
C LEU A 916 -19.31 -14.02 21.48
N LEU A 917 -19.51 -15.20 20.92
CA LEU A 917 -20.60 -16.11 21.33
C LEU A 917 -20.56 -16.48 22.83
N ALA A 918 -19.36 -16.59 23.41
CA ALA A 918 -19.15 -17.03 24.79
C ALA A 918 -19.19 -15.90 25.84
N SER A 919 -19.04 -14.64 25.42
CA SER A 919 -19.19 -13.46 26.29
C SER A 919 -20.65 -13.07 26.42
#